data_AF-C3XPU0-F1
#
_entry.id   AF-C3XPU0-F1
#
_cell.length_a   1.000
_cell.length_b   1.000
_cell.length_c   1.000
_cell.angle_alpha   90.00
_cell.angle_beta   90.00
_cell.angle_gamma   90.00
#
_symmetry.space_group_name_H-M   'P 1'
#
loop_
_entity.id
_entity.type
_entity.pdbx_description
1 polymer ?
#
loop_
_entity_poly.entity_id
_entity_poly.type
_entity_poly.pdbx_seq_one_letter_code
_entity_poly.pdbx_strand_id
1 'polypeptide(L)'
;MAEAAVPKSQLDYEQTLMYGKYTKELGDYARVEAERLRAQRERRREKERRAAFMKYKEESRWQRCKSYMIWCRNVVFAKIGEDWIFLLLLGVSMALLSFAVDFTIAKCQKAHYWLYMELSQYPLLQYLAWVMFPVIFISFSAGFTHIVSANAIGSGIPEMKTILRGVVLKEYLSFRTLIAKIIGLITALGSGLPLGKEGPFVHIASMVAQLLSKLVTSFRGIYENESRNSEMLAAACAVGVSCNFAAPIGGVLFSIEVTSTYFAVRNYWRGFFSAVCGAFIFRLLAVWNREEETITALFKTQFRVDYPFDVQELLAFAVIGIVCGFGGALFVYFHRQVVYFNRKHRRLTYFLQKNRFIYPAIIAFVVSSLTFPLGLGQYMAGELTQKEAINELFDNHTWTKGQADVDEELIISHWKHPQSNIFVTLVIFIVMNFWMSAMAVTLPVPAGVFIPVFVLGAAFGRLVGESMAAWFPLGVRSDGIPHRIIPGGYAVAGAAALSGAVTHTVSTSVIVFELTGQIAHILPVLIAVLVANVISQWLQPSIYDSIIQIKRLPYLPDIGSGGSGRAHNVYVEDIMVREVKFISYISTYKELKDLLDSCRLSSFPLVDAPESMILLGSVKRWELEDIMEDHLSNARRRLVMAHTNHPSVRFNAAGDGDIEMKDIRVVQREEEEEDEEDGAAPTNQETVTVVDFTRHGISAAPADPPKSILKKSPISSPATSPNGSPKAKAKKAKSQFDYPNPHHESPYRSMFRPREDAPDIEEIAEIGDLTPEQLTAWEEEQLQDRINFDAVTIDPAPFQLVERTSLHKVHSLFSLLGLHHAYVTTIGRLIGVVSLKEVRKAIEGTQEDVMEAPKTQKRKTSADIRMSDLDQTESSEEEDNRLMSDSSDEGATRQEFCFTVTDVDEEGIEDSKV
;
A
#
# COMPACT_ATOMS: atom_id res chain seq x y z
N MET A 1 5.84 61.64 -48.59
CA MET A 1 7.30 61.38 -48.60
C MET A 1 7.77 61.32 -47.17
N ALA A 2 8.84 60.57 -46.89
CA ALA A 2 9.45 60.36 -45.58
C ALA A 2 8.49 59.79 -44.51
N GLU A 3 8.39 58.45 -44.46
CA GLU A 3 8.18 57.73 -43.22
C GLU A 3 9.44 56.89 -42.97
N ALA A 4 10.02 56.98 -41.78
CA ALA A 4 11.35 56.44 -41.50
C ALA A 4 11.26 54.98 -41.03
N ALA A 5 11.98 54.08 -41.71
CA ALA A 5 12.07 52.69 -41.30
C ALA A 5 12.78 52.57 -39.93
N VAL A 6 12.03 52.22 -38.89
CA VAL A 6 12.60 51.94 -37.56
C VAL A 6 13.41 50.63 -37.64
N PRO A 7 14.72 50.64 -37.35
CA PRO A 7 15.53 49.43 -37.42
C PRO A 7 15.11 48.42 -36.35
N LYS A 8 15.05 47.14 -36.72
CA LYS A 8 14.89 46.04 -35.75
C LYS A 8 16.18 45.94 -34.93
N SER A 9 16.17 46.41 -33.68
CA SER A 9 17.31 46.30 -32.78
C SER A 9 17.56 44.85 -32.35
N GLN A 10 18.39 44.14 -33.11
CA GLN A 10 19.22 43.07 -32.55
C GLN A 10 20.22 43.70 -31.55
N LEU A 11 20.91 42.87 -30.78
CA LEU A 11 21.94 43.35 -29.86
C LEU A 11 23.14 43.83 -30.67
N ASP A 12 23.46 45.13 -30.59
CA ASP A 12 24.69 45.69 -31.16
C ASP A 12 25.90 45.04 -30.46
N TYR A 13 26.50 44.08 -31.16
CA TYR A 13 27.68 43.32 -30.73
C TYR A 13 28.84 43.70 -31.64
N GLU A 14 29.77 44.49 -31.11
CA GLU A 14 30.92 44.95 -31.89
C GLU A 14 32.07 43.95 -31.72
N GLN A 15 32.38 43.22 -32.80
CA GLN A 15 33.40 42.17 -32.79
C GLN A 15 34.79 42.78 -33.04
N THR A 16 35.63 42.81 -31.99
CA THR A 16 37.03 43.24 -32.12
C THR A 16 37.97 42.03 -32.17
N LEU A 17 39.18 42.24 -32.71
CA LEU A 17 40.13 41.19 -33.11
C LEU A 17 40.60 40.24 -31.99
N MET A 18 40.34 40.53 -30.71
CA MET A 18 40.58 39.60 -29.58
C MET A 18 39.45 39.66 -28.54
N TYR A 19 38.21 39.44 -29.01
CA TYR A 19 36.90 39.38 -28.32
C TYR A 19 35.98 40.58 -28.60
N GLY A 20 34.67 40.30 -28.71
CA GLY A 20 33.62 41.29 -28.95
C GLY A 20 33.00 41.84 -27.67
N LYS A 21 32.30 42.98 -27.78
CA LYS A 21 31.68 43.67 -26.65
C LYS A 21 30.26 44.11 -27.00
N TYR A 22 29.29 43.82 -26.14
CA TYR A 22 27.93 44.34 -26.24
C TYR A 22 27.87 45.81 -25.79
N THR A 23 27.15 46.65 -26.53
CA THR A 23 27.07 48.10 -26.28
C THR A 23 26.04 48.50 -25.20
N LYS A 24 25.15 47.59 -24.81
CA LYS A 24 24.14 47.78 -23.75
C LYS A 24 24.36 46.83 -22.58
N GLU A 25 24.06 47.31 -21.37
CA GLU A 25 24.03 46.46 -20.20
C GLU A 25 22.92 45.40 -20.32
N LEU A 26 23.32 44.13 -20.21
CA LEU A 26 22.46 42.98 -20.52
C LEU A 26 21.17 42.95 -19.68
N GLY A 27 21.24 43.47 -18.44
CA GLY A 27 20.13 43.52 -17.49
C GLY A 27 18.95 44.38 -17.95
N ASP A 28 19.22 45.56 -18.53
CA ASP A 28 18.15 46.46 -18.98
C ASP A 28 17.47 45.93 -20.25
N TYR A 29 18.22 45.35 -21.18
CA TYR A 29 17.63 44.67 -22.34
C TYR A 29 16.76 43.47 -21.92
N ALA A 30 17.29 42.62 -21.04
CA ALA A 30 16.55 41.47 -20.50
C ALA A 30 15.28 41.91 -19.75
N ARG A 31 15.32 43.02 -19.02
CA ARG A 31 14.17 43.60 -18.32
C ARG A 31 13.10 44.11 -19.29
N VAL A 32 13.48 44.93 -20.28
CA VAL A 32 12.54 45.49 -21.26
C VAL A 32 11.88 44.37 -22.07
N GLU A 33 12.64 43.38 -22.54
CA GLU A 33 12.06 42.28 -23.31
C GLU A 33 11.24 41.32 -22.42
N ALA A 34 11.57 41.16 -21.14
CA ALA A 34 10.71 40.45 -20.18
C ALA A 34 9.37 41.19 -19.92
N GLU A 35 9.38 42.53 -19.84
CA GLU A 35 8.16 43.34 -19.74
C GLU A 35 7.33 43.24 -21.04
N ARG A 36 7.97 43.24 -22.21
CA ARG A 36 7.33 43.03 -23.53
C ARG A 36 6.69 41.64 -23.66
N LEU A 37 7.39 40.59 -23.26
CA LEU A 37 6.89 39.20 -23.25
C LEU A 37 5.74 39.02 -22.25
N ARG A 38 5.76 39.73 -21.10
CA ARG A 38 4.62 39.78 -20.17
C ARG A 38 3.41 40.44 -20.84
N ALA A 39 3.57 41.61 -21.45
CA ALA A 39 2.49 42.31 -22.15
C ALA A 39 1.90 41.49 -23.32
N GLN A 40 2.73 40.77 -24.08
CA GLN A 40 2.25 39.82 -25.10
C GLN A 40 1.46 38.66 -24.49
N ARG A 41 1.95 38.04 -23.41
CA ARG A 41 1.25 36.95 -22.70
C ARG A 41 -0.08 37.42 -22.10
N GLU A 42 -0.17 38.66 -21.62
CA GLU A 42 -1.42 39.23 -21.12
C GLU A 42 -2.41 39.53 -22.25
N ARG A 43 -1.98 40.15 -23.36
CA ARG A 43 -2.82 40.35 -24.56
C ARG A 43 -3.31 39.03 -25.17
N ARG A 44 -2.48 37.98 -25.14
CA ARG A 44 -2.87 36.63 -25.57
C ARG A 44 -3.91 36.02 -24.64
N ARG A 45 -3.71 36.10 -23.31
CA ARG A 45 -4.70 35.70 -22.30
C ARG A 45 -6.01 36.50 -22.37
N GLU A 46 -5.96 37.78 -22.74
CA GLU A 46 -7.16 38.58 -23.01
C GLU A 46 -7.90 38.10 -24.26
N LYS A 47 -7.20 37.85 -25.38
CA LYS A 47 -7.82 37.27 -26.58
C LYS A 47 -8.45 35.91 -26.30
N GLU A 48 -7.73 35.03 -25.59
CA GLU A 48 -8.22 33.72 -25.14
C GLU A 48 -9.44 33.84 -24.22
N ARG A 49 -9.44 34.79 -23.26
CA ARG A 49 -10.60 35.09 -22.41
C ARG A 49 -11.78 35.62 -23.21
N ARG A 50 -11.58 36.55 -24.15
CA ARG A 50 -12.66 37.11 -24.99
C ARG A 50 -13.24 36.05 -25.94
N ALA A 51 -12.41 35.20 -26.53
CA ALA A 51 -12.86 34.06 -27.33
C ALA A 51 -13.68 33.06 -26.50
N ALA A 52 -13.21 32.71 -25.29
CA ALA A 52 -13.94 31.86 -24.36
C ALA A 52 -15.27 32.49 -23.91
N PHE A 53 -15.32 33.81 -23.72
CA PHE A 53 -16.53 34.55 -23.32
C PHE A 53 -17.56 34.64 -24.45
N MET A 54 -17.12 34.83 -25.70
CA MET A 54 -17.99 34.79 -26.88
C MET A 54 -18.58 33.38 -27.09
N LYS A 55 -17.76 32.33 -26.91
CA LYS A 55 -18.22 30.92 -26.94
C LYS A 55 -19.15 30.55 -25.76
N TYR A 56 -19.32 31.44 -24.79
CA TYR A 56 -20.15 31.23 -23.58
C TYR A 56 -21.61 31.72 -23.71
N LYS A 57 -21.97 32.37 -24.83
CA LYS A 57 -23.21 33.16 -24.92
C LYS A 57 -24.49 32.33 -25.08
N GLU A 58 -24.42 31.07 -25.52
CA GLU A 58 -25.58 30.24 -25.88
C GLU A 58 -25.82 29.01 -24.98
N GLU A 59 -25.02 28.79 -23.92
CA GLU A 59 -25.10 27.55 -23.14
C GLU A 59 -26.20 27.52 -22.04
N SER A 60 -26.82 26.33 -21.91
CA SER A 60 -27.97 26.02 -21.06
C SER A 60 -27.68 26.12 -19.56
N ARG A 61 -28.75 26.21 -18.74
CA ARG A 61 -28.69 26.14 -17.27
C ARG A 61 -27.90 24.92 -16.76
N TRP A 62 -27.95 23.79 -17.47
CA TRP A 62 -27.20 22.58 -17.13
C TRP A 62 -25.67 22.76 -17.29
N GLN A 63 -25.22 23.33 -18.41
CA GLN A 63 -23.82 23.69 -18.62
C GLN A 63 -23.34 24.74 -17.61
N ARG A 64 -24.15 25.74 -17.26
CA ARG A 64 -23.81 26.71 -16.20
C ARG A 64 -23.58 26.04 -14.85
N CYS A 65 -24.42 25.05 -14.49
CA CYS A 65 -24.23 24.27 -13.26
C CYS A 65 -22.95 23.41 -13.32
N LYS A 66 -22.72 22.71 -14.45
CA LYS A 66 -21.49 21.92 -14.70
C LYS A 66 -20.24 22.79 -14.62
N SER A 67 -20.25 23.98 -15.22
CA SER A 67 -19.12 24.92 -15.23
C SER A 67 -18.90 25.60 -13.88
N TYR A 68 -19.95 25.91 -13.12
CA TYR A 68 -19.82 26.40 -11.74
C TYR A 68 -19.25 25.29 -10.83
N MET A 69 -19.67 24.04 -11.02
CA MET A 69 -19.09 22.89 -10.32
C MET A 69 -17.62 22.67 -10.70
N ILE A 70 -17.24 22.82 -11.96
CA ILE A 70 -15.83 22.78 -12.43
C ILE A 70 -15.02 23.94 -11.84
N TRP A 71 -15.59 25.16 -11.77
CA TRP A 71 -14.93 26.32 -11.18
C TRP A 71 -14.72 26.14 -9.68
N CYS A 72 -15.77 25.79 -8.92
CA CYS A 72 -15.68 25.46 -7.49
C CYS A 72 -14.68 24.33 -7.25
N ARG A 73 -14.71 23.25 -8.03
CA ARG A 73 -13.72 22.17 -7.98
C ARG A 73 -12.31 22.72 -8.19
N ASN A 74 -12.06 23.47 -9.25
CA ASN A 74 -10.73 23.97 -9.56
C ASN A 74 -10.22 24.95 -8.49
N VAL A 75 -11.09 25.81 -7.91
CA VAL A 75 -10.73 26.73 -6.81
C VAL A 75 -10.48 26.00 -5.49
N VAL A 76 -11.32 25.02 -5.14
CA VAL A 76 -11.16 24.22 -3.91
C VAL A 76 -9.91 23.35 -3.99
N PHE A 77 -9.69 22.64 -5.09
CA PHE A 77 -8.48 21.83 -5.29
C PHE A 77 -7.20 22.68 -5.33
N ALA A 78 -7.25 23.89 -5.89
CA ALA A 78 -6.10 24.81 -5.91
C ALA A 78 -5.80 25.46 -4.54
N LYS A 79 -6.77 25.54 -3.62
CA LYS A 79 -6.58 26.10 -2.27
C LYS A 79 -6.31 25.07 -1.18
N ILE A 80 -6.95 23.90 -1.26
CA ILE A 80 -6.85 22.85 -0.22
C ILE A 80 -5.76 21.83 -0.57
N GLY A 81 -5.42 21.67 -1.86
CA GLY A 81 -4.49 20.65 -2.32
C GLY A 81 -5.17 19.30 -2.52
N GLU A 82 -4.71 18.53 -3.52
CA GLU A 82 -5.37 17.32 -3.98
C GLU A 82 -5.30 16.17 -2.96
N ASP A 83 -4.13 16.00 -2.31
CA ASP A 83 -3.90 15.00 -1.27
C ASP A 83 -4.95 15.08 -0.14
N TRP A 84 -5.28 16.28 0.34
CA TRP A 84 -6.21 16.45 1.46
C TRP A 84 -7.66 16.12 1.09
N ILE A 85 -8.04 16.33 -0.17
CA ILE A 85 -9.37 15.98 -0.69
C ILE A 85 -9.47 14.46 -0.90
N PHE A 86 -8.39 13.83 -1.38
CA PHE A 86 -8.26 12.37 -1.42
C PHE A 86 -8.40 11.75 -0.02
N LEU A 87 -7.68 12.28 0.97
CA LEU A 87 -7.72 11.81 2.36
C LEU A 87 -9.10 11.99 3.00
N LEU A 88 -9.77 13.13 2.77
CA LEU A 88 -11.14 13.32 3.24
C LEU A 88 -12.09 12.25 2.68
N LEU A 89 -12.02 11.98 1.37
CA LEU A 89 -12.89 11.00 0.71
C LEU A 89 -12.56 9.57 1.17
N LEU A 90 -11.28 9.24 1.37
CA LEU A 90 -10.83 7.97 1.95
C LEU A 90 -11.43 7.76 3.35
N GLY A 91 -11.33 8.75 4.25
CA GLY A 91 -11.95 8.69 5.58
C GLY A 91 -13.47 8.48 5.54
N VAL A 92 -14.19 9.28 4.73
CA VAL A 92 -15.65 9.18 4.59
C VAL A 92 -16.10 7.82 4.04
N SER A 93 -15.44 7.33 2.99
CA SER A 93 -15.78 6.05 2.35
C SER A 93 -15.49 4.85 3.26
N MET A 94 -14.40 4.89 4.03
CA MET A 94 -14.08 3.84 5.00
C MET A 94 -15.02 3.84 6.21
N ALA A 95 -15.50 5.00 6.66
CA ALA A 95 -16.49 5.10 7.73
C ALA A 95 -17.85 4.49 7.32
N LEU A 96 -18.33 4.84 6.12
CA LEU A 96 -19.54 4.25 5.52
C LEU A 96 -19.41 2.72 5.37
N LEU A 97 -18.24 2.25 4.94
CA LEU A 97 -17.99 0.82 4.76
C LEU A 97 -17.92 0.07 6.09
N SER A 98 -17.32 0.64 7.15
CA SER A 98 -17.31 0.00 8.47
C SER A 98 -18.73 -0.11 9.00
N PHE A 99 -19.49 1.00 8.99
CA PHE A 99 -20.87 1.02 9.46
C PHE A 99 -21.75 -0.01 8.76
N ALA A 100 -21.64 -0.16 7.42
CA ALA A 100 -22.37 -1.17 6.67
C ALA A 100 -21.96 -2.61 7.02
N VAL A 101 -20.66 -2.87 7.23
CA VAL A 101 -20.13 -4.18 7.65
C VAL A 101 -20.60 -4.53 9.06
N ASP A 102 -20.44 -3.61 10.01
CA ASP A 102 -20.77 -3.77 11.43
C ASP A 102 -22.29 -3.99 11.63
N PHE A 103 -23.13 -3.18 10.97
CA PHE A 103 -24.58 -3.35 10.95
C PHE A 103 -24.98 -4.73 10.42
N THR A 104 -24.35 -5.19 9.33
CA THR A 104 -24.68 -6.50 8.74
C THR A 104 -24.29 -7.65 9.68
N ILE A 105 -23.10 -7.59 10.29
CA ILE A 105 -22.64 -8.58 11.28
C ILE A 105 -23.59 -8.64 12.48
N ALA A 106 -23.99 -7.48 13.02
CA ALA A 106 -24.92 -7.41 14.14
C ALA A 106 -26.31 -7.99 13.81
N LYS A 107 -26.82 -7.80 12.58
CA LYS A 107 -28.06 -8.46 12.14
C LYS A 107 -27.89 -9.98 11.98
N CYS A 108 -26.75 -10.47 11.49
CA CYS A 108 -26.46 -11.91 11.41
C CYS A 108 -26.40 -12.56 12.79
N GLN A 109 -25.64 -11.99 13.73
CA GLN A 109 -25.53 -12.50 15.09
C GLN A 109 -26.87 -12.46 15.83
N LYS A 110 -27.65 -11.37 15.70
CA LYS A 110 -29.00 -11.30 16.28
C LYS A 110 -29.99 -12.30 15.66
N ALA A 111 -29.84 -12.64 14.38
CA ALA A 111 -30.64 -13.68 13.73
C ALA A 111 -30.29 -15.10 14.21
N HIS A 112 -29.00 -15.37 14.47
CA HIS A 112 -28.52 -16.62 15.08
C HIS A 112 -29.08 -16.80 16.50
N TYR A 113 -28.99 -15.77 17.34
CA TYR A 113 -29.54 -15.80 18.70
C TYR A 113 -31.08 -15.89 18.70
N TRP A 114 -31.78 -15.17 17.82
CA TRP A 114 -33.24 -15.30 17.68
C TRP A 114 -33.66 -16.73 17.29
N LEU A 115 -32.95 -17.37 16.36
CA LEU A 115 -33.20 -18.75 15.98
C LEU A 115 -32.97 -19.73 17.16
N TYR A 116 -31.94 -19.50 17.97
CA TYR A 116 -31.66 -20.26 19.19
C TYR A 116 -32.76 -20.09 20.26
N MET A 117 -33.33 -18.90 20.41
CA MET A 117 -34.45 -18.60 21.32
C MET A 117 -35.77 -19.24 20.88
N GLU A 118 -36.13 -19.10 19.59
CA GLU A 118 -37.39 -19.64 19.04
C GLU A 118 -37.45 -21.18 19.14
N LEU A 119 -36.31 -21.85 19.05
CA LEU A 119 -36.19 -23.31 19.15
C LEU A 119 -36.04 -23.85 20.59
N SER A 120 -36.14 -23.01 21.61
CA SER A 120 -35.98 -23.36 23.05
C SER A 120 -36.85 -24.51 23.55
N GLN A 121 -37.97 -24.82 22.88
CA GLN A 121 -38.83 -25.97 23.21
C GLN A 121 -38.22 -27.33 22.82
N TYR A 122 -37.19 -27.36 21.97
CA TYR A 122 -36.66 -28.58 21.35
C TYR A 122 -35.12 -28.64 21.45
N PRO A 123 -34.53 -29.11 22.57
CA PRO A 123 -33.09 -29.00 22.83
C PRO A 123 -32.17 -29.59 21.75
N LEU A 124 -32.56 -30.69 21.09
CA LEU A 124 -31.81 -31.24 19.95
C LEU A 124 -31.82 -30.30 18.74
N LEU A 125 -32.96 -29.69 18.44
CA LEU A 125 -33.12 -28.78 17.31
C LEU A 125 -32.42 -27.44 17.59
N GLN A 126 -32.47 -26.99 18.84
CA GLN A 126 -31.74 -25.84 19.37
C GLN A 126 -30.22 -26.01 19.27
N TYR A 127 -29.68 -27.18 19.63
CA TYR A 127 -28.27 -27.53 19.42
C TYR A 127 -27.90 -27.54 17.93
N LEU A 128 -28.72 -28.18 17.09
CA LEU A 128 -28.49 -28.22 15.65
C LEU A 128 -28.50 -26.81 15.03
N ALA A 129 -29.43 -25.93 15.44
CA ALA A 129 -29.45 -24.54 15.00
C ALA A 129 -28.20 -23.76 15.47
N TRP A 130 -27.79 -23.94 16.72
CA TRP A 130 -26.60 -23.28 17.27
C TRP A 130 -25.32 -23.66 16.51
N VAL A 131 -25.13 -24.94 16.18
CA VAL A 131 -23.91 -25.45 15.55
C VAL A 131 -23.92 -25.35 14.02
N MET A 132 -25.07 -25.57 13.36
CA MET A 132 -25.13 -25.53 11.89
C MET A 132 -24.97 -24.11 11.33
N PHE A 133 -25.48 -23.08 12.01
CA PHE A 133 -25.41 -21.70 11.52
C PHE A 133 -23.94 -21.22 11.36
N PRO A 134 -23.05 -21.33 12.38
CA PRO A 134 -21.64 -20.96 12.22
C PRO A 134 -20.88 -21.85 11.24
N VAL A 135 -21.16 -23.17 11.21
CA VAL A 135 -20.53 -24.11 10.27
C VAL A 135 -20.84 -23.73 8.82
N ILE A 136 -22.09 -23.38 8.52
CA ILE A 136 -22.49 -22.91 7.18
C ILE A 136 -21.81 -21.57 6.84
N PHE A 137 -21.83 -20.60 7.77
CA PHE A 137 -21.26 -19.27 7.55
C PHE A 137 -19.73 -19.31 7.33
N ILE A 138 -19.00 -20.08 8.12
CA ILE A 138 -17.54 -20.27 7.96
C ILE A 138 -17.20 -21.04 6.69
N SER A 139 -17.97 -22.09 6.35
CA SER A 139 -17.78 -22.84 5.10
C SER A 139 -18.04 -21.98 3.86
N PHE A 140 -19.05 -21.11 3.90
CA PHE A 140 -19.32 -20.12 2.86
C PHE A 140 -18.22 -19.06 2.78
N SER A 141 -17.75 -18.52 3.91
CA SER A 141 -16.65 -17.53 3.95
C SER A 141 -15.37 -18.07 3.29
N ALA A 142 -14.94 -19.26 3.70
CA ALA A 142 -13.76 -19.93 3.13
C ALA A 142 -13.96 -20.24 1.63
N GLY A 143 -15.15 -20.71 1.24
CA GLY A 143 -15.49 -20.97 -0.17
C GLY A 143 -15.46 -19.73 -1.04
N PHE A 144 -16.17 -18.67 -0.63
CA PHE A 144 -16.28 -17.43 -1.39
C PHE A 144 -14.92 -16.74 -1.56
N THR A 145 -14.13 -16.67 -0.48
CA THR A 145 -12.78 -16.11 -0.57
C THR A 145 -11.87 -16.96 -1.45
N HIS A 146 -11.91 -18.29 -1.36
CA HIS A 146 -11.10 -19.16 -2.21
C HIS A 146 -11.47 -19.07 -3.71
N ILE A 147 -12.76 -19.01 -4.03
CA ILE A 147 -13.27 -18.95 -5.41
C ILE A 147 -13.04 -17.57 -6.05
N VAL A 148 -13.22 -16.48 -5.31
CA VAL A 148 -13.13 -15.11 -5.89
C VAL A 148 -11.71 -14.56 -5.88
N SER A 149 -10.95 -14.73 -4.76
CA SER A 149 -9.51 -14.46 -4.73
C SER A 149 -8.88 -14.95 -3.41
N ALA A 150 -8.04 -15.98 -3.49
CA ALA A 150 -7.32 -16.54 -2.34
C ALA A 150 -6.45 -15.50 -1.59
N ASN A 151 -6.04 -14.41 -2.26
CA ASN A 151 -5.32 -13.28 -1.66
C ASN A 151 -6.15 -12.55 -0.57
N ALA A 152 -7.47 -12.77 -0.49
CA ALA A 152 -8.30 -12.21 0.57
C ALA A 152 -8.10 -12.89 1.94
N ILE A 153 -7.52 -14.08 2.00
CA ILE A 153 -7.45 -14.92 3.21
C ILE A 153 -6.56 -14.32 4.31
N GLY A 154 -7.00 -14.45 5.57
CA GLY A 154 -6.28 -14.00 6.77
C GLY A 154 -6.27 -12.48 6.97
N SER A 155 -5.40 -12.03 7.88
CA SER A 155 -5.30 -10.63 8.32
C SER A 155 -5.04 -9.65 7.16
N GLY A 156 -3.86 -9.69 6.53
CA GLY A 156 -3.43 -8.67 5.57
C GLY A 156 -2.50 -7.60 6.14
N ILE A 157 -2.43 -7.44 7.47
CA ILE A 157 -1.39 -6.62 8.12
C ILE A 157 0.03 -7.12 7.80
N PRO A 158 0.36 -8.43 7.87
CA PRO A 158 1.67 -8.95 7.47
C PRO A 158 2.06 -8.55 6.04
N GLU A 159 1.11 -8.68 5.11
CA GLU A 159 1.27 -8.32 3.71
C GLU A 159 1.42 -6.80 3.49
N MET A 160 0.65 -5.97 4.21
CA MET A 160 0.81 -4.52 4.16
C MET A 160 2.15 -4.05 4.75
N LYS A 161 2.65 -4.71 5.82
CA LYS A 161 4.01 -4.46 6.37
C LYS A 161 5.10 -4.81 5.34
N THR A 162 4.89 -5.86 4.54
CA THR A 162 5.77 -6.23 3.41
C THR A 162 5.72 -5.19 2.28
N ILE A 163 4.53 -4.73 1.88
CA ILE A 163 4.34 -3.71 0.83
C ILE A 163 4.92 -2.36 1.24
N LEU A 164 4.72 -1.92 2.50
CA LEU A 164 5.24 -0.64 3.00
C LEU A 164 6.76 -0.65 3.26
N ARG A 165 7.40 -1.83 3.30
CA ARG A 165 8.87 -1.99 3.17
C ARG A 165 9.35 -2.05 1.71
N GLY A 166 8.48 -1.75 0.75
CA GLY A 166 8.79 -1.61 -0.67
C GLY A 166 8.44 -2.81 -1.55
N VAL A 167 8.13 -3.99 -1.01
CA VAL A 167 7.95 -5.18 -1.86
C VAL A 167 6.52 -5.28 -2.40
N VAL A 168 6.35 -4.84 -3.65
CA VAL A 168 5.07 -4.77 -4.36
C VAL A 168 4.48 -6.16 -4.65
N LEU A 169 3.53 -6.58 -3.81
CA LEU A 169 2.72 -7.77 -4.04
C LEU A 169 1.66 -7.48 -5.12
N LYS A 170 1.96 -7.85 -6.37
CA LYS A 170 1.04 -7.74 -7.51
C LYS A 170 -0.28 -8.48 -7.22
N GLU A 171 -1.38 -7.96 -7.76
CA GLU A 171 -2.77 -8.43 -7.56
C GLU A 171 -3.34 -8.40 -6.12
N TYR A 172 -2.52 -8.15 -5.08
CA TYR A 172 -3.01 -8.11 -3.69
C TYR A 172 -4.04 -6.97 -3.49
N LEU A 173 -3.70 -5.77 -3.95
CA LEU A 173 -4.51 -4.55 -3.85
C LEU A 173 -5.55 -4.38 -4.98
N SER A 174 -6.29 -5.44 -5.33
CA SER A 174 -7.27 -5.45 -6.43
C SER A 174 -8.73 -5.19 -6.00
N PHE A 175 -9.59 -4.86 -6.97
CA PHE A 175 -11.05 -4.79 -6.72
C PHE A 175 -11.67 -6.17 -6.44
N ARG A 176 -11.11 -7.25 -7.00
CA ARG A 176 -11.60 -8.63 -6.78
C ARG A 176 -11.32 -9.09 -5.35
N THR A 177 -10.12 -8.80 -4.84
CA THR A 177 -9.75 -9.05 -3.43
C THR A 177 -10.60 -8.21 -2.47
N LEU A 178 -10.96 -6.98 -2.82
CA LEU A 178 -11.84 -6.13 -2.01
C LEU A 178 -13.22 -6.78 -1.78
N ILE A 179 -13.91 -7.20 -2.84
CA ILE A 179 -15.22 -7.87 -2.75
C ILE A 179 -15.11 -9.20 -2.01
N ALA A 180 -14.11 -10.02 -2.35
CA ALA A 180 -13.86 -11.30 -1.67
C ALA A 180 -13.67 -11.12 -0.16
N LYS A 181 -12.89 -10.10 0.24
CA LYS A 181 -12.54 -9.86 1.64
C LYS A 181 -13.70 -9.28 2.44
N ILE A 182 -14.51 -8.36 1.89
CA ILE A 182 -15.69 -7.82 2.58
C ILE A 182 -16.73 -8.91 2.85
N ILE A 183 -17.13 -9.68 1.83
CA ILE A 183 -18.19 -10.69 1.97
C ILE A 183 -17.72 -11.87 2.84
N GLY A 184 -16.47 -12.30 2.68
CA GLY A 184 -15.86 -13.30 3.56
C GLY A 184 -15.78 -12.82 5.01
N LEU A 185 -15.52 -11.54 5.27
CA LEU A 185 -15.41 -10.98 6.61
C LEU A 185 -16.76 -10.88 7.32
N ILE A 186 -17.78 -10.37 6.62
CA ILE A 186 -19.16 -10.30 7.13
C ILE A 186 -19.65 -11.69 7.53
N THR A 187 -19.38 -12.72 6.71
CA THR A 187 -19.80 -14.09 7.00
C THR A 187 -18.93 -14.79 8.04
N ALA A 188 -17.63 -14.49 8.11
CA ALA A 188 -16.76 -14.99 9.18
C ALA A 188 -17.16 -14.44 10.56
N LEU A 189 -17.44 -13.14 10.68
CA LEU A 189 -17.82 -12.52 11.95
C LEU A 189 -19.29 -12.70 12.30
N GLY A 190 -20.17 -12.73 11.29
CA GLY A 190 -21.58 -13.09 11.45
C GLY A 190 -21.80 -14.49 12.02
N SER A 191 -20.80 -15.38 11.92
CA SER A 191 -20.82 -16.73 12.51
C SER A 191 -20.69 -16.78 14.03
N GLY A 192 -20.28 -15.68 14.69
CA GLY A 192 -20.03 -15.65 16.14
C GLY A 192 -18.74 -16.33 16.60
N LEU A 193 -17.90 -16.90 15.72
CA LEU A 193 -16.59 -17.41 16.10
C LEU A 193 -15.67 -16.30 16.67
N PRO A 194 -14.72 -16.62 17.57
CA PRO A 194 -13.84 -15.64 18.20
C PRO A 194 -12.78 -15.12 17.22
N LEU A 195 -13.17 -14.14 16.40
CA LEU A 195 -12.40 -13.51 15.32
C LEU A 195 -12.64 -11.99 15.35
N GLY A 196 -11.68 -11.16 14.92
CA GLY A 196 -11.84 -9.70 14.80
C GLY A 196 -11.84 -9.19 13.36
N LYS A 197 -12.34 -7.96 13.14
CA LYS A 197 -12.31 -7.28 11.81
C LYS A 197 -11.00 -6.55 11.51
N GLU A 198 -10.18 -6.29 12.51
CA GLU A 198 -9.06 -5.32 12.46
C GLU A 198 -8.10 -5.50 11.30
N GLY A 199 -7.39 -6.63 11.25
CA GLY A 199 -6.43 -6.92 10.18
C GLY A 199 -7.04 -6.86 8.78
N PRO A 200 -8.17 -7.55 8.54
CA PRO A 200 -8.88 -7.47 7.27
C PRO A 200 -9.26 -6.05 6.85
N PHE A 201 -9.66 -5.19 7.79
CA PHE A 201 -10.10 -3.84 7.47
C PHE A 201 -8.94 -2.89 7.10
N VAL A 202 -7.75 -3.10 7.66
CA VAL A 202 -6.51 -2.41 7.22
C VAL A 202 -6.19 -2.71 5.76
N HIS A 203 -6.37 -3.96 5.33
CA HIS A 203 -6.21 -4.32 3.92
C HIS A 203 -7.34 -3.73 3.05
N ILE A 204 -8.60 -3.76 3.51
CA ILE A 204 -9.74 -3.13 2.83
C ILE A 204 -9.51 -1.63 2.61
N ALA A 205 -9.03 -0.90 3.62
CA ALA A 205 -8.69 0.52 3.50
C ALA A 205 -7.59 0.77 2.46
N SER A 206 -6.55 -0.07 2.45
CA SER A 206 -5.46 -0.01 1.47
C SER A 206 -5.95 -0.27 0.03
N MET A 207 -6.88 -1.22 -0.15
CA MET A 207 -7.54 -1.46 -1.44
C MET A 207 -8.43 -0.29 -1.88
N VAL A 208 -9.22 0.29 -0.98
CA VAL A 208 -10.05 1.48 -1.26
C VAL A 208 -9.18 2.68 -1.65
N ALA A 209 -8.07 2.91 -0.94
CA ALA A 209 -7.10 3.95 -1.30
C ALA A 209 -6.47 3.70 -2.68
N GLN A 210 -6.06 2.47 -2.99
CA GLN A 210 -5.48 2.14 -4.29
C GLN A 210 -6.48 2.33 -5.45
N LEU A 211 -7.76 2.03 -5.22
CA LEU A 211 -8.84 2.26 -6.19
C LEU A 211 -9.18 3.73 -6.35
N LEU A 212 -9.22 4.49 -5.24
CA LEU A 212 -9.40 5.94 -5.27
C LEU A 212 -8.24 6.63 -5.98
N SER A 213 -7.00 6.17 -5.80
CA SER A 213 -5.83 6.67 -6.53
C SER A 213 -6.01 6.47 -8.04
N LYS A 214 -6.45 5.28 -8.47
CA LYS A 214 -6.75 5.00 -9.90
C LYS A 214 -7.91 5.82 -10.46
N LEU A 215 -8.93 6.10 -9.64
CA LEU A 215 -10.03 6.98 -10.02
C LEU A 215 -9.57 8.43 -10.21
N VAL A 216 -8.70 8.92 -9.31
CA VAL A 216 -8.14 10.27 -9.37
C VAL A 216 -7.15 10.42 -10.54
N THR A 217 -6.25 9.45 -10.78
CA THR A 217 -5.33 9.48 -11.92
C THR A 217 -6.06 9.45 -13.26
N SER A 218 -7.17 8.70 -13.37
CA SER A 218 -8.02 8.68 -14.56
C SER A 218 -8.63 10.06 -14.90
N PHE A 219 -8.72 10.98 -13.93
CA PHE A 219 -9.12 12.37 -14.17
C PHE A 219 -7.93 13.36 -14.25
N ARG A 220 -6.71 12.95 -13.88
CA ARG A 220 -5.46 13.74 -13.88
C ARG A 220 -4.25 12.83 -14.09
N GLY A 221 -3.79 12.70 -15.34
CA GLY A 221 -2.61 11.91 -15.74
C GLY A 221 -1.27 12.53 -15.31
N ILE A 222 -1.07 12.76 -14.01
CA ILE A 222 0.09 13.44 -13.41
C ILE A 222 0.65 12.64 -12.20
N TYR A 223 0.04 11.49 -11.86
CA TYR A 223 0.27 10.83 -10.56
C TYR A 223 0.64 9.34 -10.65
N GLU A 224 1.86 9.06 -11.11
CA GLU A 224 2.47 7.73 -11.05
C GLU A 224 3.70 7.64 -10.13
N ASN A 225 3.94 8.66 -9.30
CA ASN A 225 4.99 8.63 -8.27
C ASN A 225 4.71 7.55 -7.21
N GLU A 226 5.42 6.43 -7.33
CA GLU A 226 5.37 5.27 -6.42
C GLU A 226 5.54 5.66 -4.94
N SER A 227 6.45 6.60 -4.66
CA SER A 227 6.65 7.17 -3.32
C SER A 227 5.36 7.75 -2.75
N ARG A 228 4.61 8.56 -3.51
CA ARG A 228 3.32 9.10 -3.06
C ARG A 228 2.27 8.00 -2.90
N ASN A 229 2.29 6.95 -3.72
CA ASN A 229 1.38 5.81 -3.53
C ASN A 229 1.65 5.10 -2.19
N SER A 230 2.92 4.88 -1.81
CA SER A 230 3.31 4.37 -0.50
C SER A 230 2.86 5.31 0.64
N GLU A 231 3.04 6.63 0.51
CA GLU A 231 2.54 7.62 1.48
C GLU A 231 1.00 7.57 1.65
N MET A 232 0.24 7.31 0.58
CA MET A 232 -1.22 7.16 0.65
C MET A 232 -1.65 5.82 1.24
N LEU A 233 -0.94 4.72 0.95
CA LEU A 233 -1.20 3.40 1.55
C LEU A 233 -0.90 3.39 3.05
N ALA A 234 0.14 4.10 3.48
CA ALA A 234 0.45 4.33 4.90
C ALA A 234 -0.69 5.07 5.62
N ALA A 235 -1.21 6.14 5.02
CA ALA A 235 -2.38 6.85 5.55
C ALA A 235 -3.64 5.96 5.56
N ALA A 236 -3.84 5.13 4.53
CA ALA A 236 -4.96 4.20 4.44
C ALA A 236 -4.93 3.12 5.53
N CYS A 237 -3.75 2.61 5.89
CA CYS A 237 -3.61 1.67 7.00
C CYS A 237 -4.09 2.30 8.32
N ALA A 238 -3.66 3.53 8.61
CA ALA A 238 -4.09 4.28 9.78
C ALA A 238 -5.61 4.54 9.82
N VAL A 239 -6.22 4.85 8.67
CA VAL A 239 -7.69 4.98 8.54
C VAL A 239 -8.41 3.67 8.82
N GLY A 240 -7.91 2.55 8.30
CA GLY A 240 -8.50 1.23 8.52
C GLY A 240 -8.59 0.86 10.00
N VAL A 241 -7.50 1.06 10.75
CA VAL A 241 -7.49 0.85 12.21
C VAL A 241 -8.44 1.83 12.92
N SER A 242 -8.35 3.12 12.57
CA SER A 242 -9.07 4.19 13.27
C SER A 242 -10.58 4.13 13.09
N CYS A 243 -11.07 3.75 11.90
CA CYS A 243 -12.50 3.60 11.63
C CYS A 243 -13.13 2.43 12.41
N ASN A 244 -12.40 1.34 12.65
CA ASN A 244 -12.92 0.19 13.36
C ASN A 244 -13.12 0.42 14.86
N PHE A 245 -12.09 0.97 15.51
CA PHE A 245 -12.14 1.31 16.93
C PHE A 245 -12.83 2.66 17.20
N ALA A 246 -13.18 3.41 16.15
CA ALA A 246 -13.56 4.82 16.24
C ALA A 246 -12.56 5.67 17.06
N ALA A 247 -11.27 5.31 17.00
CA ALA A 247 -10.18 5.77 17.86
C ALA A 247 -9.03 6.35 17.00
N PRO A 248 -9.07 7.67 16.68
CA PRO A 248 -8.19 8.26 15.68
C PRO A 248 -6.75 8.51 16.15
N ILE A 249 -6.47 8.71 17.44
CA ILE A 249 -5.09 8.87 17.92
C ILE A 249 -4.45 7.50 18.04
N GLY A 250 -5.12 6.57 18.72
CA GLY A 250 -4.64 5.20 18.93
C GLY A 250 -4.50 4.42 17.64
N GLY A 251 -5.45 4.54 16.71
CA GLY A 251 -5.41 3.83 15.43
C GLY A 251 -4.28 4.25 14.50
N VAL A 252 -3.93 5.54 14.50
CA VAL A 252 -2.77 6.06 13.74
C VAL A 252 -1.46 5.57 14.36
N LEU A 253 -1.31 5.65 15.68
CA LEU A 253 -0.12 5.17 16.39
C LEU A 253 0.06 3.66 16.21
N PHE A 254 -1.01 2.87 16.28
CA PHE A 254 -0.97 1.41 16.05
C PHE A 254 -0.60 1.07 14.62
N SER A 255 -1.12 1.79 13.62
CA SER A 255 -0.66 1.60 12.25
C SER A 255 0.83 1.86 12.11
N ILE A 256 1.37 2.91 12.74
CA ILE A 256 2.80 3.25 12.65
C ILE A 256 3.65 2.16 13.32
N GLU A 257 3.36 1.81 14.58
CA GLU A 257 4.10 0.81 15.34
C GLU A 257 4.11 -0.57 14.65
N VAL A 258 3.04 -0.95 13.95
CA VAL A 258 2.94 -2.27 13.31
C VAL A 258 3.47 -2.30 11.87
N THR A 259 3.22 -1.27 11.04
CA THR A 259 3.49 -1.37 9.59
C THR A 259 4.87 -0.88 9.16
N SER A 260 5.57 -0.06 9.95
CA SER A 260 6.77 0.64 9.45
C SER A 260 7.78 0.95 10.57
N THR A 261 9.05 0.58 10.39
CA THR A 261 10.15 0.92 11.30
C THR A 261 10.57 2.38 11.22
N TYR A 262 10.38 3.00 10.05
CA TYR A 262 10.63 4.43 9.81
C TYR A 262 9.37 5.05 9.21
N PHE A 263 8.96 6.21 9.72
CA PHE A 263 7.71 6.84 9.33
C PHE A 263 7.86 8.36 9.22
N ALA A 264 7.54 8.92 8.05
CA ALA A 264 7.62 10.36 7.84
C ALA A 264 6.51 11.10 8.62
N VAL A 265 6.85 12.14 9.38
CA VAL A 265 5.89 12.94 10.15
C VAL A 265 4.81 13.59 9.25
N ARG A 266 5.11 13.82 7.96
CA ARG A 266 4.11 14.22 6.94
C ARG A 266 2.98 13.19 6.80
N ASN A 267 3.30 11.89 6.86
CA ASN A 267 2.32 10.82 6.73
C ASN A 267 1.51 10.64 8.02
N TYR A 268 2.08 10.97 9.19
CA TYR A 268 1.33 11.03 10.45
C TYR A 268 0.19 12.04 10.34
N TRP A 269 0.47 13.28 9.92
CA TRP A 269 -0.57 14.30 9.77
C TRP A 269 -1.64 13.96 8.72
N ARG A 270 -1.24 13.35 7.60
CA ARG A 270 -2.17 12.87 6.57
C ARG A 270 -3.07 11.75 7.08
N GLY A 271 -2.48 10.73 7.72
CA GLY A 271 -3.20 9.61 8.32
C GLY A 271 -4.14 10.07 9.43
N PHE A 272 -3.66 10.94 10.33
CA PHE A 272 -4.44 11.49 11.44
C PHE A 272 -5.64 12.32 10.97
N PHE A 273 -5.47 13.21 9.99
CA PHE A 273 -6.60 13.95 9.41
C PHE A 273 -7.66 13.00 8.83
N SER A 274 -7.23 12.03 8.02
CA SER A 274 -8.13 11.06 7.40
C SER A 274 -8.83 10.15 8.44
N ALA A 275 -8.12 9.77 9.51
CA ALA A 275 -8.61 8.98 10.63
C ALA A 275 -9.66 9.75 11.46
N VAL A 276 -9.41 11.03 11.76
CA VAL A 276 -10.38 11.90 12.45
C VAL A 276 -11.65 12.07 11.60
N CYS A 277 -11.51 12.30 10.28
CA CYS A 277 -12.67 12.34 9.38
C CYS A 277 -13.45 11.01 9.37
N GLY A 278 -12.75 9.88 9.35
CA GLY A 278 -13.38 8.55 9.41
C GLY A 278 -14.14 8.30 10.72
N ALA A 279 -13.46 8.45 11.87
CA ALA A 279 -14.04 8.23 13.19
C ALA A 279 -15.22 9.20 13.48
N PHE A 280 -15.13 10.46 13.05
CA PHE A 280 -16.23 11.42 13.17
C PHE A 280 -17.47 10.99 12.35
N ILE A 281 -17.29 10.62 11.08
CA ILE A 281 -18.41 10.17 10.23
C ILE A 281 -19.00 8.86 10.75
N PHE A 282 -18.19 7.93 11.26
CA PHE A 282 -18.67 6.67 11.84
C PHE A 282 -19.59 6.92 13.05
N ARG A 283 -19.16 7.74 14.03
CA ARG A 283 -20.01 8.07 15.19
C ARG A 283 -21.25 8.90 14.80
N LEU A 284 -21.14 9.78 13.79
CA LEU A 284 -22.28 10.53 13.26
C LEU A 284 -23.34 9.62 12.60
N LEU A 285 -22.93 8.54 11.93
CA LEU A 285 -23.83 7.55 11.34
C LEU A 285 -24.57 6.73 12.42
N ALA A 286 -23.90 6.35 13.50
CA ALA A 286 -24.53 5.64 14.64
C ALA A 286 -25.66 6.48 15.28
N VAL A 287 -25.42 7.78 15.51
CA VAL A 287 -26.44 8.72 16.00
C VAL A 287 -27.58 8.90 14.98
N TRP A 288 -27.26 9.00 13.68
CA TRP A 288 -28.28 9.10 12.64
C TRP A 288 -29.18 7.86 12.55
N ASN A 289 -28.61 6.66 12.75
CA ASN A 289 -29.37 5.40 12.78
C ASN A 289 -30.12 5.16 14.11
N ARG A 290 -29.97 6.07 15.09
CA ARG A 290 -30.51 5.97 16.46
C ARG A 290 -30.00 4.74 17.22
N GLU A 291 -28.75 4.35 16.97
CA GLU A 291 -28.06 3.31 17.75
C GLU A 291 -27.42 3.88 19.01
N GLU A 292 -27.02 5.16 18.99
CA GLU A 292 -26.58 5.93 20.16
C GLU A 292 -27.34 7.27 20.23
N GLU A 293 -27.64 7.76 21.43
CA GLU A 293 -28.33 9.05 21.62
C GLU A 293 -27.42 10.26 21.34
N THR A 294 -26.11 10.08 21.54
CA THR A 294 -25.08 11.12 21.40
C THR A 294 -23.79 10.49 20.86
N ILE A 295 -22.77 11.32 20.54
CA ILE A 295 -21.47 10.85 20.07
C ILE A 295 -20.68 10.29 21.27
N THR A 296 -20.91 9.02 21.62
CA THR A 296 -20.26 8.34 22.74
C THR A 296 -19.02 7.53 22.31
N ALA A 297 -18.33 6.90 23.27
CA ALA A 297 -17.23 5.98 23.04
C ALA A 297 -17.75 4.53 23.03
N LEU A 298 -17.15 3.66 22.20
CA LEU A 298 -17.71 2.38 21.80
C LEU A 298 -17.92 1.39 22.97
N PHE A 299 -17.14 1.52 24.04
CA PHE A 299 -17.22 0.74 25.29
C PHE A 299 -17.21 1.70 26.50
N LYS A 300 -18.08 2.73 26.48
CA LYS A 300 -18.14 3.82 27.48
C LYS A 300 -18.14 3.31 28.93
N THR A 301 -17.06 3.55 29.67
CA THR A 301 -16.95 3.22 31.10
C THR A 301 -17.36 4.40 31.99
N GLN A 302 -17.73 4.10 33.24
CA GLN A 302 -18.03 5.09 34.27
C GLN A 302 -17.28 4.79 35.58
N PHE A 303 -15.95 4.82 35.50
CA PHE A 303 -15.07 4.77 36.67
C PHE A 303 -15.00 6.15 37.36
N ARG A 304 -14.75 6.13 38.67
CA ARG A 304 -14.46 7.32 39.50
C ARG A 304 -13.24 8.08 38.96
N VAL A 305 -13.33 9.41 38.91
CA VAL A 305 -12.26 10.28 38.36
C VAL A 305 -11.41 10.92 39.46
N ASP A 306 -12.01 11.26 40.61
CA ASP A 306 -11.33 12.02 41.67
C ASP A 306 -10.23 11.22 42.40
N TYR A 307 -10.39 9.89 42.45
CA TYR A 307 -9.42 8.98 43.05
C TYR A 307 -9.49 7.61 42.34
N PRO A 308 -8.89 7.44 41.15
CA PRO A 308 -9.13 6.27 40.32
C PRO A 308 -8.49 4.98 40.87
N PHE A 309 -7.24 5.06 41.34
CA PHE A 309 -6.44 3.94 41.87
C PHE A 309 -5.53 4.43 43.01
N ASP A 310 -5.30 3.58 44.01
CA ASP A 310 -4.26 3.78 45.03
C ASP A 310 -2.86 3.50 44.45
N VAL A 311 -1.83 4.18 44.97
CA VAL A 311 -0.42 3.91 44.59
C VAL A 311 -0.01 2.46 44.89
N GLN A 312 -0.65 1.80 45.87
CA GLN A 312 -0.43 0.39 46.19
C GLN A 312 -0.97 -0.56 45.12
N GLU A 313 -2.04 -0.20 44.42
CA GLU A 313 -2.61 -1.00 43.32
C GLU A 313 -1.66 -1.09 42.12
N LEU A 314 -0.72 -0.13 41.97
CA LEU A 314 0.25 -0.11 40.87
C LEU A 314 1.10 -1.40 40.81
N LEU A 315 1.38 -2.05 41.95
CA LEU A 315 2.05 -3.35 41.98
C LEU A 315 1.18 -4.46 41.37
N ALA A 316 -0.13 -4.44 41.59
CA ALA A 316 -1.06 -5.40 40.98
C ALA A 316 -1.19 -5.17 39.46
N PHE A 317 -1.21 -3.90 39.01
CA PHE A 317 -1.13 -3.57 37.58
C PHE A 317 0.19 -4.03 36.94
N ALA A 318 1.33 -3.89 37.63
CA ALA A 318 2.60 -4.43 37.17
C ALA A 318 2.59 -5.97 37.08
N VAL A 319 1.98 -6.67 38.03
CA VAL A 319 1.79 -8.13 37.99
C VAL A 319 0.87 -8.56 36.84
N ILE A 320 -0.19 -7.80 36.53
CA ILE A 320 -0.98 -8.00 35.31
C ILE A 320 -0.08 -7.90 34.07
N GLY A 321 0.76 -6.85 33.99
CA GLY A 321 1.74 -6.69 32.91
C GLY A 321 2.66 -7.91 32.76
N ILE A 322 3.21 -8.44 33.86
CA ILE A 322 4.07 -9.63 33.85
C ILE A 322 3.33 -10.85 33.27
N VAL A 323 2.14 -11.17 33.81
CA VAL A 323 1.39 -12.35 33.38
C VAL A 323 0.83 -12.21 31.97
N CYS A 324 0.39 -11.01 31.56
CA CYS A 324 0.01 -10.72 30.18
C CYS A 324 1.19 -10.83 29.21
N GLY A 325 2.41 -10.45 29.61
CA GLY A 325 3.62 -10.63 28.80
C GLY A 325 3.91 -12.10 28.51
N PHE A 326 3.93 -12.95 29.54
CA PHE A 326 4.06 -14.40 29.39
C PHE A 326 2.90 -15.04 28.62
N GLY A 327 1.65 -14.61 28.90
CA GLY A 327 0.46 -15.09 28.21
C GLY A 327 0.45 -14.74 26.72
N GLY A 328 0.90 -13.54 26.35
CA GLY A 328 1.03 -13.10 24.96
C GLY A 328 2.10 -13.88 24.20
N ALA A 329 3.27 -14.08 24.82
CA ALA A 329 4.33 -14.93 24.26
C ALA A 329 3.85 -16.38 24.07
N LEU A 330 3.16 -16.95 25.07
CA LEU A 330 2.58 -18.29 24.97
C LEU A 330 1.52 -18.38 23.85
N PHE A 331 0.69 -17.34 23.67
CA PHE A 331 -0.31 -17.30 22.61
C PHE A 331 0.32 -17.31 21.21
N VAL A 332 1.35 -16.48 20.97
CA VAL A 332 2.08 -16.48 19.68
C VAL A 332 2.80 -17.81 19.44
N TYR A 333 3.44 -18.37 20.47
CA TYR A 333 4.07 -19.69 20.39
C TYR A 333 3.06 -20.78 20.04
N PHE A 334 1.91 -20.84 20.74
CA PHE A 334 0.87 -21.84 20.52
C PHE A 334 0.24 -21.71 19.13
N HIS A 335 -0.11 -20.49 18.69
CA HIS A 335 -0.59 -20.22 17.33
C HIS A 335 0.42 -20.72 16.27
N ARG A 336 1.71 -20.38 16.41
CA ARG A 336 2.75 -20.86 15.50
C ARG A 336 2.85 -22.39 15.50
N GLN A 337 2.77 -23.02 16.67
CA GLN A 337 2.86 -24.48 16.80
C GLN A 337 1.66 -25.20 16.16
N VAL A 338 0.43 -24.66 16.27
CA VAL A 338 -0.75 -25.18 15.55
C VAL A 338 -0.55 -25.10 14.04
N VAL A 339 -0.05 -23.98 13.52
CA VAL A 339 0.21 -23.84 12.08
C VAL A 339 1.32 -24.77 11.58
N TYR A 340 2.40 -24.97 12.35
CA TYR A 340 3.43 -25.96 12.01
C TYR A 340 2.90 -27.40 12.06
N PHE A 341 2.09 -27.76 13.06
CA PHE A 341 1.46 -29.08 13.15
C PHE A 341 0.62 -29.40 11.89
N ASN A 342 -0.22 -28.45 11.47
CA ASN A 342 -1.07 -28.59 10.27
C ASN A 342 -0.26 -28.74 8.95
N ARG A 343 1.00 -28.27 8.92
CA ARG A 343 1.89 -28.35 7.75
C ARG A 343 2.89 -29.53 7.82
N LYS A 344 3.22 -30.02 9.01
CA LYS A 344 4.16 -31.14 9.22
C LYS A 344 3.58 -32.48 8.77
N HIS A 345 2.29 -32.72 9.04
CA HIS A 345 1.64 -33.99 8.72
C HIS A 345 1.23 -34.07 7.23
N ARG A 346 2.17 -34.37 6.33
CA ARG A 346 1.94 -34.48 4.86
C ARG A 346 0.63 -35.17 4.46
N ARG A 347 0.22 -36.27 5.12
CA ARG A 347 -1.08 -36.95 4.88
C ARG A 347 -2.30 -36.08 5.20
N LEU A 348 -2.28 -35.38 6.34
CA LEU A 348 -3.33 -34.44 6.74
C LEU A 348 -3.33 -33.24 5.80
N THR A 349 -2.16 -32.65 5.51
CA THR A 349 -2.04 -31.50 4.61
C THR A 349 -2.57 -31.83 3.22
N TYR A 350 -2.26 -33.00 2.65
CA TYR A 350 -2.81 -33.47 1.37
C TYR A 350 -4.33 -33.66 1.40
N PHE A 351 -4.86 -34.29 2.45
CA PHE A 351 -6.31 -34.46 2.62
C PHE A 351 -7.05 -33.12 2.74
N LEU A 352 -6.50 -32.18 3.51
CA LEU A 352 -7.07 -30.83 3.68
C LEU A 352 -6.89 -29.94 2.44
N GLN A 353 -5.82 -30.14 1.65
CA GLN A 353 -5.68 -29.46 0.35
C GLN A 353 -6.73 -29.92 -0.65
N LYS A 354 -7.01 -31.24 -0.71
CA LYS A 354 -8.06 -31.86 -1.52
C LYS A 354 -9.46 -31.45 -1.07
N ASN A 355 -9.72 -31.48 0.24
CA ASN A 355 -11.03 -31.20 0.83
C ASN A 355 -11.02 -29.90 1.66
N ARG A 356 -10.74 -28.76 0.99
CA ARG A 356 -10.47 -27.46 1.62
C ARG A 356 -11.55 -26.93 2.57
N PHE A 357 -12.80 -27.36 2.37
CA PHE A 357 -13.96 -27.01 3.20
C PHE A 357 -14.02 -27.77 4.53
N ILE A 358 -13.39 -28.95 4.65
CA ILE A 358 -13.49 -29.79 5.84
C ILE A 358 -12.78 -29.16 7.05
N TYR A 359 -11.62 -28.53 6.85
CA TYR A 359 -10.87 -27.91 7.95
C TYR A 359 -11.64 -26.74 8.61
N PRO A 360 -12.18 -25.75 7.86
CA PRO A 360 -13.07 -24.74 8.43
C PRO A 360 -14.32 -25.31 9.09
N ALA A 361 -14.98 -26.28 8.46
CA ALA A 361 -16.20 -26.88 9.00
C ALA A 361 -15.96 -27.62 10.32
N ILE A 362 -14.86 -28.37 10.46
CA ILE A 362 -14.51 -29.08 11.70
C ILE A 362 -14.20 -28.08 12.84
N ILE A 363 -13.41 -27.03 12.58
CA ILE A 363 -13.08 -26.05 13.63
C ILE A 363 -14.32 -25.26 14.05
N ALA A 364 -15.17 -24.84 13.10
CA ALA A 364 -16.45 -24.20 13.42
C ALA A 364 -17.35 -25.15 14.23
N PHE A 365 -17.47 -26.42 13.82
CA PHE A 365 -18.25 -27.41 14.56
C PHE A 365 -17.75 -27.59 15.99
N VAL A 366 -16.44 -27.75 16.19
CA VAL A 366 -15.83 -27.91 17.53
C VAL A 366 -16.05 -26.68 18.40
N VAL A 367 -15.74 -25.49 17.89
CA VAL A 367 -15.91 -24.23 18.66
C VAL A 367 -17.38 -24.01 19.01
N SER A 368 -18.32 -24.13 18.06
CA SER A 368 -19.74 -23.94 18.32
C SER A 368 -20.36 -25.01 19.22
N SER A 369 -19.87 -26.25 19.17
CA SER A 369 -20.33 -27.32 20.09
C SER A 369 -19.89 -27.06 21.54
N LEU A 370 -18.72 -26.41 21.72
CA LEU A 370 -18.17 -26.08 23.04
C LEU A 370 -18.75 -24.78 23.61
N THR A 371 -19.02 -23.77 22.77
CA THR A 371 -19.71 -22.55 23.21
C THR A 371 -21.22 -22.74 23.42
N PHE A 372 -21.79 -23.90 23.05
CA PHE A 372 -23.23 -24.16 23.16
C PHE A 372 -23.76 -23.84 24.57
N PRO A 373 -24.69 -22.87 24.70
CA PRO A 373 -25.10 -22.32 25.99
C PRO A 373 -25.60 -23.34 27.01
N LEU A 374 -26.45 -24.28 26.61
CA LEU A 374 -26.98 -25.32 27.50
C LEU A 374 -25.98 -26.46 27.81
N GLY A 375 -24.79 -26.43 27.18
CA GLY A 375 -23.70 -27.35 27.41
C GLY A 375 -22.58 -26.71 28.24
N LEU A 376 -21.37 -26.67 27.69
CA LEU A 376 -20.22 -26.04 28.36
C LEU A 376 -20.30 -24.50 28.35
N GLY A 377 -21.16 -23.90 27.52
CA GLY A 377 -21.39 -22.46 27.50
C GLY A 377 -21.83 -21.86 28.85
N GLN A 378 -22.53 -22.65 29.70
CA GLN A 378 -22.91 -22.27 31.07
C GLN A 378 -21.72 -21.87 31.96
N TYR A 379 -20.51 -22.38 31.66
CA TYR A 379 -19.30 -22.13 32.43
C TYR A 379 -18.42 -21.03 31.81
N MET A 380 -18.78 -20.50 30.64
CA MET A 380 -18.00 -19.53 29.88
C MET A 380 -18.86 -18.46 29.18
N ALA A 381 -20.00 -18.10 29.77
CA ALA A 381 -20.92 -17.05 29.29
C ALA A 381 -21.23 -17.15 27.77
N GLY A 382 -21.47 -18.38 27.28
CA GLY A 382 -21.50 -18.71 25.84
C GLY A 382 -22.63 -18.07 25.02
N GLU A 383 -23.57 -17.37 25.65
CA GLU A 383 -24.65 -16.61 24.98
C GLU A 383 -24.20 -15.21 24.51
N LEU A 384 -23.10 -14.68 25.07
CA LEU A 384 -22.61 -13.33 24.78
C LEU A 384 -21.86 -13.26 23.44
N THR A 385 -22.11 -12.22 22.65
CA THR A 385 -21.17 -11.85 21.58
C THR A 385 -19.88 -11.25 22.17
N GLN A 386 -18.80 -11.24 21.38
CA GLN A 386 -17.53 -10.64 21.82
C GLN A 386 -17.64 -9.15 22.20
N LYS A 387 -18.60 -8.40 21.64
CA LYS A 387 -18.81 -6.99 22.01
C LYS A 387 -19.50 -6.86 23.37
N GLU A 388 -20.51 -7.68 23.63
CA GLU A 388 -21.24 -7.70 24.90
C GLU A 388 -20.33 -8.18 26.04
N ALA A 389 -19.55 -9.24 25.81
CA ALA A 389 -18.56 -9.72 26.79
C ALA A 389 -17.53 -8.65 27.19
N ILE A 390 -17.08 -7.77 26.28
CA ILE A 390 -16.19 -6.65 26.66
C ILE A 390 -16.92 -5.62 27.53
N ASN A 391 -18.15 -5.25 27.17
CA ASN A 391 -18.96 -4.31 27.96
C ASN A 391 -19.15 -4.82 29.40
N GLU A 392 -19.52 -6.09 29.57
CA GLU A 392 -19.70 -6.68 30.90
C GLU A 392 -18.38 -6.79 31.66
N LEU A 393 -17.29 -7.24 31.03
CA LEU A 393 -15.98 -7.32 31.70
C LEU A 393 -15.48 -5.95 32.18
N PHE A 394 -15.83 -4.86 31.48
CA PHE A 394 -15.48 -3.48 31.84
C PHE A 394 -16.43 -2.82 32.85
N ASP A 395 -17.48 -3.52 33.31
CA ASP A 395 -18.40 -3.07 34.37
C ASP A 395 -17.66 -2.57 35.63
N ASN A 396 -18.20 -1.55 36.29
CA ASN A 396 -17.59 -0.92 37.46
C ASN A 396 -17.98 -1.57 38.80
N HIS A 397 -19.00 -2.44 38.84
CA HIS A 397 -19.44 -3.14 40.05
C HIS A 397 -18.50 -4.30 40.45
N THR A 398 -18.74 -4.90 41.62
CA THR A 398 -17.99 -6.07 42.10
C THR A 398 -18.92 -7.29 42.08
N TRP A 399 -18.74 -8.20 41.12
CA TRP A 399 -19.62 -9.36 40.95
C TRP A 399 -19.61 -10.31 42.15
N THR A 400 -18.56 -10.25 42.97
CA THR A 400 -18.44 -11.00 44.23
C THR A 400 -19.41 -10.52 45.34
N LYS A 401 -20.19 -9.44 45.15
CA LYS A 401 -21.12 -8.89 46.17
C LYS A 401 -22.58 -9.31 45.94
N GLY A 402 -23.26 -9.71 47.01
CA GLY A 402 -24.66 -10.17 47.02
C GLY A 402 -25.73 -9.08 47.17
N GLN A 403 -25.43 -7.84 46.78
CA GLN A 403 -26.43 -6.78 46.57
C GLN A 403 -26.14 -6.19 45.20
N ALA A 404 -27.13 -6.33 44.31
CA ALA A 404 -27.10 -5.90 42.92
C ALA A 404 -28.45 -5.24 42.59
N ASP A 405 -28.47 -4.24 41.73
CA ASP A 405 -29.71 -3.73 41.12
C ASP A 405 -30.19 -4.69 39.99
N VAL A 406 -31.38 -4.48 39.44
CA VAL A 406 -32.01 -5.40 38.47
C VAL A 406 -31.17 -5.60 37.20
N ASP A 407 -30.57 -4.51 36.69
CA ASP A 407 -29.68 -4.57 35.52
C ASP A 407 -28.32 -5.22 35.85
N GLU A 408 -27.85 -5.06 37.09
CA GLU A 408 -26.60 -5.68 37.58
C GLU A 408 -26.78 -7.20 37.79
N GLU A 409 -27.93 -7.65 38.28
CA GLU A 409 -28.23 -9.07 38.46
C GLU A 409 -28.31 -9.81 37.10
N LEU A 410 -28.76 -9.14 36.04
CA LEU A 410 -28.72 -9.69 34.68
C LEU A 410 -27.28 -9.94 34.20
N ILE A 411 -26.38 -8.95 34.34
CA ILE A 411 -24.95 -9.13 34.00
C ILE A 411 -24.35 -10.27 34.83
N ILE A 412 -24.58 -10.27 36.14
CA ILE A 412 -24.06 -11.31 37.03
C ILE A 412 -24.60 -12.70 36.64
N SER A 413 -25.84 -12.81 36.12
CA SER A 413 -26.43 -14.09 35.71
C SER A 413 -25.66 -14.80 34.59
N HIS A 414 -25.06 -14.06 33.64
CA HIS A 414 -24.26 -14.63 32.55
C HIS A 414 -22.94 -15.26 33.04
N TRP A 415 -22.38 -14.77 34.16
CA TRP A 415 -21.10 -15.22 34.71
C TRP A 415 -21.22 -16.13 35.95
N LYS A 416 -22.41 -16.24 36.55
CA LYS A 416 -22.68 -16.95 37.81
C LYS A 416 -23.45 -18.25 37.58
N HIS A 417 -22.72 -19.35 37.48
CA HIS A 417 -23.32 -20.69 37.41
C HIS A 417 -23.82 -21.17 38.80
N PRO A 418 -25.00 -21.81 38.93
CA PRO A 418 -25.57 -22.18 40.23
C PRO A 418 -24.72 -23.12 41.13
N GLN A 419 -23.73 -23.81 40.55
CA GLN A 419 -22.87 -24.76 41.27
C GLN A 419 -21.39 -24.35 41.36
N SER A 420 -20.99 -23.20 40.81
CA SER A 420 -19.57 -22.78 40.81
C SER A 420 -19.41 -21.28 41.04
N ASN A 421 -18.25 -20.90 41.58
CA ASN A 421 -17.93 -19.51 41.87
C ASN A 421 -17.49 -18.75 40.60
N ILE A 422 -17.70 -17.44 40.57
CA ILE A 422 -17.44 -16.54 39.44
C ILE A 422 -15.94 -16.56 39.02
N PHE A 423 -15.04 -16.81 39.99
CA PHE A 423 -13.62 -17.06 39.71
C PHE A 423 -13.38 -18.31 38.84
N VAL A 424 -14.22 -19.34 38.98
CA VAL A 424 -14.10 -20.60 38.23
C VAL A 424 -14.62 -20.41 36.80
N THR A 425 -15.75 -19.72 36.61
CA THR A 425 -16.28 -19.41 35.28
C THR A 425 -15.35 -18.46 34.52
N LEU A 426 -14.78 -17.44 35.17
CA LEU A 426 -13.73 -16.59 34.58
C LEU A 426 -12.47 -17.39 34.16
N VAL A 427 -11.98 -18.32 35.00
CA VAL A 427 -10.83 -19.17 34.63
C VAL A 427 -11.16 -20.09 33.46
N ILE A 428 -12.35 -20.72 33.44
CA ILE A 428 -12.80 -21.56 32.32
C ILE A 428 -12.93 -20.72 31.04
N PHE A 429 -13.52 -19.51 31.13
CA PHE A 429 -13.63 -18.57 30.01
C PHE A 429 -12.26 -18.20 29.44
N ILE A 430 -11.28 -17.85 30.28
CA ILE A 430 -9.92 -17.51 29.86
C ILE A 430 -9.26 -18.71 29.17
N VAL A 431 -9.28 -19.89 29.79
CA VAL A 431 -8.63 -21.10 29.24
C VAL A 431 -9.29 -21.50 27.92
N MET A 432 -10.62 -21.56 27.85
CA MET A 432 -11.33 -21.96 26.63
C MET A 432 -11.13 -20.97 25.48
N ASN A 433 -11.28 -19.66 25.72
CA ASN A 433 -11.08 -18.66 24.68
C ASN A 433 -9.63 -18.57 24.21
N PHE A 434 -8.63 -18.86 25.06
CA PHE A 434 -7.21 -18.88 24.67
C PHE A 434 -6.97 -19.83 23.49
N TRP A 435 -7.30 -21.13 23.64
CA TRP A 435 -7.00 -22.11 22.60
C TRP A 435 -8.00 -22.06 21.43
N MET A 436 -9.29 -21.78 21.69
CA MET A 436 -10.29 -21.64 20.63
C MET A 436 -10.00 -20.46 19.70
N SER A 437 -9.62 -19.29 20.24
CA SER A 437 -9.23 -18.14 19.38
C SER A 437 -7.93 -18.39 18.63
N ALA A 438 -6.93 -19.01 19.25
CA ALA A 438 -5.70 -19.40 18.57
C ALA A 438 -5.95 -20.36 17.41
N MET A 439 -6.86 -21.34 17.55
CA MET A 439 -7.29 -22.18 16.42
C MET A 439 -8.09 -21.39 15.37
N ALA A 440 -9.05 -20.57 15.80
CA ALA A 440 -9.93 -19.83 14.89
C ALA A 440 -9.13 -18.88 13.98
N VAL A 441 -8.06 -18.26 14.48
CA VAL A 441 -7.15 -17.41 13.70
C VAL A 441 -6.36 -18.19 12.62
N THR A 442 -6.21 -19.52 12.75
CA THR A 442 -5.58 -20.36 11.71
C THR A 442 -6.52 -20.74 10.55
N LEU A 443 -7.79 -20.35 10.61
CA LEU A 443 -8.76 -20.60 9.55
C LEU A 443 -8.39 -19.89 8.23
N PRO A 444 -8.62 -20.52 7.06
CA PRO A 444 -8.44 -19.89 5.75
C PRO A 444 -9.61 -18.95 5.39
N VAL A 445 -9.89 -17.98 6.27
CA VAL A 445 -10.93 -16.93 6.13
C VAL A 445 -10.30 -15.57 6.42
N PRO A 446 -10.89 -14.44 5.96
CA PRO A 446 -10.42 -13.11 6.35
C PRO A 446 -10.75 -12.84 7.83
N ALA A 447 -9.73 -12.91 8.70
CA ALA A 447 -9.85 -12.66 10.13
C ALA A 447 -8.66 -11.89 10.71
N GLY A 448 -8.93 -11.09 11.73
CA GLY A 448 -7.96 -10.43 12.59
C GLY A 448 -7.92 -11.05 14.00
N VAL A 449 -6.81 -10.87 14.70
CA VAL A 449 -6.53 -11.50 16.01
C VAL A 449 -6.70 -10.57 17.22
N PHE A 450 -6.83 -9.26 16.99
CA PHE A 450 -6.85 -8.26 18.07
C PHE A 450 -8.01 -8.45 19.06
N ILE A 451 -9.26 -8.44 18.59
CA ILE A 451 -10.45 -8.52 19.47
C ILE A 451 -10.46 -9.81 20.34
N PRO A 452 -10.18 -11.01 19.83
CA PRO A 452 -10.12 -12.21 20.69
C PRO A 452 -9.06 -12.13 21.79
N VAL A 453 -7.88 -11.57 21.50
CA VAL A 453 -6.81 -11.34 22.49
C VAL A 453 -7.19 -10.24 23.49
N PHE A 454 -7.92 -9.22 23.03
CA PHE A 454 -8.45 -8.14 23.86
C PHE A 454 -9.50 -8.64 24.86
N VAL A 455 -10.45 -9.48 24.42
CA VAL A 455 -11.44 -10.17 25.28
C VAL A 455 -10.75 -11.04 26.32
N LEU A 456 -9.76 -11.83 25.90
CA LEU A 456 -8.96 -12.70 26.76
C LEU A 456 -8.19 -11.90 27.83
N GLY A 457 -7.61 -10.75 27.44
CA GLY A 457 -6.94 -9.82 28.35
C GLY A 457 -7.91 -9.15 29.32
N ALA A 458 -9.10 -8.74 28.84
CA ALA A 458 -10.16 -8.18 29.67
C ALA A 458 -10.60 -9.18 30.76
N ALA A 459 -10.80 -10.45 30.40
CA ALA A 459 -11.20 -11.50 31.33
C ALA A 459 -10.10 -11.79 32.38
N PHE A 460 -8.83 -11.85 31.96
CA PHE A 460 -7.72 -12.01 32.90
C PHE A 460 -7.58 -10.80 33.85
N GLY A 461 -7.68 -9.58 33.33
CA GLY A 461 -7.70 -8.37 34.15
C GLY A 461 -8.88 -8.34 35.13
N ARG A 462 -10.08 -8.76 34.69
CA ARG A 462 -11.27 -8.87 35.54
C ARG A 462 -11.07 -9.87 36.67
N LEU A 463 -10.49 -11.05 36.37
CA LEU A 463 -10.16 -12.08 37.36
C LEU A 463 -9.23 -11.54 38.45
N VAL A 464 -8.19 -10.78 38.09
CA VAL A 464 -7.30 -10.13 39.06
C VAL A 464 -8.03 -9.02 39.85
N GLY A 465 -8.88 -8.23 39.19
CA GLY A 465 -9.68 -7.17 39.84
C GLY A 465 -10.67 -7.69 40.88
N GLU A 466 -11.43 -8.74 40.57
CA GLU A 466 -12.32 -9.42 41.55
C GLU A 466 -11.49 -10.09 42.66
N SER A 467 -10.30 -10.64 42.36
CA SER A 467 -9.41 -11.24 43.37
C SER A 467 -8.90 -10.20 44.36
N MET A 468 -8.49 -9.03 43.86
CA MET A 468 -8.12 -7.86 44.68
C MET A 468 -9.31 -7.36 45.52
N ALA A 469 -10.51 -7.29 44.93
CA ALA A 469 -11.73 -6.90 45.66
C ALA A 469 -12.15 -7.94 46.73
N ALA A 470 -11.82 -9.23 46.55
CA ALA A 470 -12.05 -10.28 47.54
C ALA A 470 -11.00 -10.29 48.66
N TRP A 471 -9.72 -10.01 48.36
CA TRP A 471 -8.67 -9.85 49.37
C TRP A 471 -8.80 -8.55 50.18
N PHE A 472 -9.27 -7.47 49.55
CA PHE A 472 -9.47 -6.17 50.17
C PHE A 472 -10.96 -5.74 50.08
N PRO A 473 -11.88 -6.41 50.81
CA PRO A 473 -13.32 -6.17 50.69
C PRO A 473 -13.76 -4.79 51.19
N LEU A 474 -12.97 -4.19 52.08
CA LEU A 474 -13.12 -2.80 52.53
C LEU A 474 -12.43 -1.79 51.61
N GLY A 475 -11.69 -2.23 50.58
CA GLY A 475 -10.82 -1.39 49.77
C GLY A 475 -9.43 -1.19 50.37
N VAL A 476 -8.60 -0.44 49.65
CA VAL A 476 -7.28 0.03 50.12
C VAL A 476 -7.48 1.28 50.99
N ARG A 477 -6.54 1.56 51.89
CA ARG A 477 -6.59 2.73 52.79
C ARG A 477 -5.56 3.79 52.35
N SER A 478 -6.05 4.86 51.75
CA SER A 478 -5.32 6.14 51.62
C SER A 478 -5.95 7.17 52.57
N ASP A 479 -5.12 7.96 53.25
CA ASP A 479 -5.51 9.09 54.10
C ASP A 479 -6.67 8.83 55.11
N GLY A 480 -6.79 7.57 55.55
CA GLY A 480 -7.82 7.12 56.50
C GLY A 480 -9.18 6.78 55.89
N ILE A 481 -9.41 7.06 54.60
CA ILE A 481 -10.66 6.76 53.90
C ILE A 481 -10.53 5.41 53.16
N PRO A 482 -11.48 4.48 53.32
CA PRO A 482 -11.47 3.19 52.61
C PRO A 482 -11.94 3.34 51.16
N HIS A 483 -11.01 3.32 50.20
CA HIS A 483 -11.29 3.39 48.77
C HIS A 483 -11.51 1.98 48.18
N ARG A 484 -12.77 1.64 47.89
CA ARG A 484 -13.15 0.34 47.30
C ARG A 484 -12.47 0.12 45.94
N ILE A 485 -12.00 -1.10 45.68
CA ILE A 485 -11.38 -1.48 44.40
C ILE A 485 -12.46 -1.62 43.30
N ILE A 486 -12.14 -1.21 42.06
CA ILE A 486 -13.03 -1.28 40.89
C ILE A 486 -12.48 -2.29 39.87
N PRO A 487 -13.06 -3.51 39.76
CA PRO A 487 -12.55 -4.57 38.89
C PRO A 487 -12.49 -4.20 37.40
N GLY A 488 -13.42 -3.37 36.90
CA GLY A 488 -13.41 -2.90 35.50
C GLY A 488 -12.12 -2.18 35.09
N GLY A 489 -11.50 -1.42 35.99
CA GLY A 489 -10.20 -0.77 35.71
C GLY A 489 -9.05 -1.77 35.52
N TYR A 490 -9.12 -2.92 36.19
CA TYR A 490 -8.16 -4.02 36.03
C TYR A 490 -8.43 -4.79 34.73
N ALA A 491 -9.69 -5.00 34.37
CA ALA A 491 -10.09 -5.56 33.07
C ALA A 491 -9.56 -4.71 31.91
N VAL A 492 -9.75 -3.39 31.97
CA VAL A 492 -9.22 -2.43 31.00
C VAL A 492 -7.68 -2.51 30.88
N ALA A 493 -6.96 -2.65 32.01
CA ALA A 493 -5.51 -2.84 32.00
C ALA A 493 -5.07 -4.18 31.38
N GLY A 494 -5.74 -5.28 31.70
CA GLY A 494 -5.45 -6.60 31.13
C GLY A 494 -5.72 -6.67 29.62
N ALA A 495 -6.81 -6.03 29.15
CA ALA A 495 -7.15 -5.92 27.73
C ALA A 495 -6.06 -5.19 26.95
N ALA A 496 -5.56 -4.06 27.48
CA ALA A 496 -4.44 -3.32 26.90
C ALA A 496 -3.16 -4.15 26.89
N ALA A 497 -2.77 -4.71 28.05
CA ALA A 497 -1.49 -5.37 28.25
C ALA A 497 -1.33 -6.65 27.43
N LEU A 498 -2.36 -7.50 27.35
CA LEU A 498 -2.28 -8.73 26.54
C LEU A 498 -2.32 -8.44 25.03
N SER A 499 -3.13 -7.46 24.61
CA SER A 499 -3.17 -7.02 23.20
C SER A 499 -1.84 -6.40 22.77
N GLY A 500 -1.24 -5.59 23.64
CA GLY A 500 0.12 -5.07 23.48
C GLY A 500 1.13 -6.20 23.34
N ALA A 501 1.17 -7.12 24.30
CA ALA A 501 2.12 -8.23 24.32
C ALA A 501 2.07 -9.12 23.06
N VAL A 502 0.90 -9.39 22.49
CA VAL A 502 0.77 -10.21 21.26
C VAL A 502 1.16 -9.44 19.99
N THR A 503 0.96 -8.11 19.96
CA THR A 503 1.21 -7.26 18.79
C THR A 503 2.55 -6.51 18.83
N HIS A 504 3.22 -6.49 19.99
CA HIS A 504 4.40 -5.67 20.32
C HIS A 504 4.15 -4.15 20.25
N THR A 505 2.93 -3.69 20.58
CA THR A 505 2.52 -2.28 20.50
C THR A 505 2.23 -1.65 21.86
N VAL A 506 2.55 -0.36 22.02
CA VAL A 506 2.19 0.46 23.19
C VAL A 506 0.91 1.26 22.93
N SER A 507 0.65 1.58 21.66
CA SER A 507 -0.55 2.27 21.16
C SER A 507 -1.87 1.56 21.46
N THR A 508 -1.86 0.26 21.78
CA THR A 508 -3.00 -0.47 22.40
C THR A 508 -3.57 0.24 23.62
N SER A 509 -2.72 0.81 24.48
CA SER A 509 -3.14 1.64 25.62
C SER A 509 -4.00 2.83 25.18
N VAL A 510 -3.57 3.52 24.11
CA VAL A 510 -4.24 4.72 23.58
C VAL A 510 -5.58 4.35 22.94
N ILE A 511 -5.61 3.26 22.17
CA ILE A 511 -6.86 2.68 21.63
C ILE A 511 -7.83 2.38 22.77
N VAL A 512 -7.36 1.77 23.86
CA VAL A 512 -8.18 1.44 25.04
C VAL A 512 -8.78 2.70 25.69
N PHE A 513 -8.02 3.78 25.86
CA PHE A 513 -8.57 5.02 26.43
C PHE A 513 -9.57 5.73 25.50
N GLU A 514 -9.35 5.70 24.18
CA GLU A 514 -10.31 6.25 23.19
C GLU A 514 -11.59 5.40 23.05
N LEU A 515 -11.49 4.07 23.28
CA LEU A 515 -12.62 3.12 23.30
C LEU A 515 -13.48 3.23 24.57
N THR A 516 -12.84 3.35 25.73
CA THR A 516 -13.52 3.48 27.04
C THR A 516 -14.04 4.89 27.29
N GLY A 517 -13.41 5.90 26.68
CA GLY A 517 -13.74 7.31 26.87
C GLY A 517 -13.23 7.91 28.19
N GLN A 518 -12.39 7.19 28.95
CA GLN A 518 -11.85 7.64 30.23
C GLN A 518 -10.33 7.44 30.31
N ILE A 519 -9.61 8.51 30.68
CA ILE A 519 -8.14 8.51 30.85
C ILE A 519 -7.70 8.34 32.32
N ALA A 520 -8.61 8.06 33.24
CA ALA A 520 -8.34 8.08 34.69
C ALA A 520 -7.29 7.03 35.13
N HIS A 521 -7.22 5.89 34.45
CA HIS A 521 -6.24 4.82 34.71
C HIS A 521 -5.03 4.87 33.75
N ILE A 522 -4.69 6.03 33.17
CA ILE A 522 -3.63 6.14 32.15
C ILE A 522 -2.27 5.59 32.59
N LEU A 523 -1.81 5.93 33.80
CA LEU A 523 -0.48 5.56 34.27
C LEU A 523 -0.32 4.05 34.58
N PRO A 524 -1.21 3.38 35.34
CA PRO A 524 -1.04 1.96 35.64
C PRO A 524 -1.25 1.06 34.41
N VAL A 525 -2.18 1.41 33.52
CA VAL A 525 -2.41 0.68 32.25
C VAL A 525 -1.17 0.76 31.36
N LEU A 526 -0.58 1.95 31.20
CA LEU A 526 0.64 2.12 30.40
C LEU A 526 1.83 1.34 30.98
N ILE A 527 1.97 1.31 32.31
CA ILE A 527 3.01 0.52 33.00
C ILE A 527 2.78 -0.98 32.79
N ALA A 528 1.54 -1.47 32.89
CA ALA A 528 1.21 -2.87 32.60
C ALA A 528 1.55 -3.25 31.15
N VAL A 529 1.20 -2.40 30.17
CA VAL A 529 1.50 -2.63 28.74
C VAL A 529 3.01 -2.62 28.46
N LEU A 530 3.76 -1.66 29.01
CA LEU A 530 5.21 -1.59 28.84
C LEU A 530 5.91 -2.84 29.39
N VAL A 531 5.55 -3.29 30.59
CA VAL A 531 6.10 -4.52 31.19
C VAL A 531 5.73 -5.75 30.37
N ALA A 532 4.48 -5.86 29.91
CA ALA A 532 4.02 -6.97 29.08
C ALA A 532 4.75 -7.04 27.72
N ASN A 533 5.00 -5.88 27.10
CA ASN A 533 5.73 -5.77 25.84
C ASN A 533 7.19 -6.19 25.98
N VAL A 534 7.91 -5.72 27.01
CA VAL A 534 9.32 -6.08 27.24
C VAL A 534 9.47 -7.60 27.44
N ILE A 535 8.58 -8.22 28.21
CA ILE A 535 8.61 -9.67 28.45
C ILE A 535 8.27 -10.44 27.17
N SER A 536 7.25 -10.02 26.42
CA SER A 536 6.89 -10.67 25.16
C SER A 536 8.00 -10.57 24.10
N GLN A 537 8.56 -9.37 23.90
CA GLN A 537 9.65 -9.12 22.94
C GLN A 537 10.91 -9.92 23.25
N TRP A 538 11.20 -10.19 24.53
CA TRP A 538 12.33 -11.03 24.93
C TRP A 538 12.10 -12.52 24.64
N LEU A 539 10.84 -12.97 24.66
CA LEU A 539 10.48 -14.39 24.55
C LEU A 539 10.11 -14.83 23.13
N GLN A 540 9.38 -14.03 22.36
CA GLN A 540 8.81 -14.40 21.05
C GLN A 540 8.71 -13.19 20.10
N PRO A 541 8.73 -13.38 18.77
CA PRO A 541 8.42 -12.32 17.80
C PRO A 541 6.94 -11.90 17.89
N SER A 542 6.59 -10.74 17.31
CA SER A 542 5.19 -10.30 17.23
C SER A 542 4.34 -11.31 16.45
N ILE A 543 3.02 -11.34 16.69
CA ILE A 543 2.14 -12.25 15.93
C ILE A 543 2.17 -11.98 14.42
N TYR A 544 2.35 -10.73 14.00
CA TYR A 544 2.41 -10.37 12.60
C TYR A 544 3.73 -10.83 11.96
N ASP A 545 4.86 -10.65 12.64
CA ASP A 545 6.17 -11.09 12.15
C ASP A 545 6.28 -12.63 12.15
N SER A 546 5.70 -13.30 13.13
CA SER A 546 5.54 -14.76 13.11
C SER A 546 4.74 -15.22 11.89
N ILE A 547 3.70 -14.49 11.46
CA ILE A 547 2.94 -14.82 10.24
C ILE A 547 3.75 -14.54 8.97
N ILE A 548 4.55 -13.46 8.93
CA ILE A 548 5.48 -13.17 7.82
C ILE A 548 6.46 -14.34 7.63
N GLN A 549 7.11 -14.79 8.70
CA GLN A 549 8.04 -15.92 8.71
C GLN A 549 7.36 -17.22 8.25
N ILE A 550 6.20 -17.56 8.82
CA ILE A 550 5.42 -18.75 8.44
C ILE A 550 5.02 -18.72 6.95
N LYS A 551 4.68 -17.54 6.40
CA LYS A 551 4.34 -17.36 4.98
C LYS A 551 5.56 -17.27 4.07
N ARG A 552 6.80 -17.25 4.59
CA ARG A 552 8.07 -17.02 3.84
C ARG A 552 8.03 -15.76 2.96
N LEU A 553 7.26 -14.72 3.35
CA LEU A 553 7.10 -13.50 2.55
C LEU A 553 8.46 -12.81 2.28
N PRO A 554 8.60 -12.07 1.16
CA PRO A 554 9.80 -11.29 0.84
C PRO A 554 9.96 -10.08 1.76
N TYR A 555 10.44 -10.33 2.98
CA TYR A 555 10.64 -9.36 4.05
C TYR A 555 12.11 -9.36 4.44
N LEU A 556 12.71 -8.17 4.62
CA LEU A 556 13.99 -8.04 5.32
C LEU A 556 13.71 -8.17 6.83
N PRO A 557 14.21 -9.20 7.52
CA PRO A 557 14.03 -9.34 8.96
C PRO A 557 14.94 -8.37 9.71
N ASP A 558 14.38 -7.69 10.71
CA ASP A 558 15.12 -6.70 11.50
C ASP A 558 16.26 -7.36 12.28
N ILE A 559 17.47 -6.80 12.18
CA ILE A 559 18.68 -7.32 12.84
C ILE A 559 18.60 -7.00 14.34
N GLY A 560 17.95 -7.88 15.10
CA GLY A 560 17.80 -7.75 16.55
C GLY A 560 19.14 -7.78 17.31
N SER A 561 19.16 -7.20 18.51
CA SER A 561 20.38 -6.95 19.29
C SER A 561 21.25 -8.19 19.57
N GLY A 562 20.68 -9.40 19.55
CA GLY A 562 21.44 -10.65 19.67
C GLY A 562 22.24 -11.05 18.42
N GLY A 563 21.76 -10.69 17.21
CA GLY A 563 22.42 -11.00 15.94
C GLY A 563 23.42 -9.93 15.45
N SER A 564 23.30 -8.70 15.98
CA SER A 564 24.14 -7.53 15.65
C SER A 564 25.64 -7.87 15.59
N GLY A 565 26.14 -8.67 16.54
CA GLY A 565 27.57 -9.00 16.64
C GLY A 565 28.19 -9.70 15.42
N ARG A 566 27.44 -10.53 14.67
CA ARG A 566 27.91 -11.12 13.40
C ARG A 566 27.54 -10.26 12.19
N ALA A 567 26.39 -9.59 12.22
CA ALA A 567 25.96 -8.67 11.14
C ALA A 567 26.84 -7.39 11.00
N HIS A 568 27.73 -7.11 11.95
CA HIS A 568 28.78 -6.09 11.82
C HIS A 568 30.07 -6.60 11.15
N ASN A 569 30.27 -7.92 11.05
CA ASN A 569 31.49 -8.56 10.54
C ASN A 569 31.35 -9.14 9.12
N VAL A 570 30.12 -9.15 8.57
CA VAL A 570 29.86 -9.42 7.14
C VAL A 570 29.84 -8.08 6.40
N TYR A 571 30.48 -8.00 5.23
CA TYR A 571 30.64 -6.78 4.42
C TYR A 571 29.97 -6.89 3.05
N VAL A 572 29.90 -5.78 2.31
CA VAL A 572 29.32 -5.77 0.94
C VAL A 572 30.11 -6.68 0.01
N GLU A 573 31.43 -6.75 0.19
CA GLU A 573 32.34 -7.56 -0.64
C GLU A 573 32.06 -9.08 -0.59
N ASP A 574 31.40 -9.54 0.48
CA ASP A 574 31.00 -10.94 0.72
C ASP A 574 29.64 -11.28 0.09
N ILE A 575 28.78 -10.29 -0.15
CA ILE A 575 27.37 -10.47 -0.55
C ILE A 575 27.05 -9.96 -1.96
N MET A 576 27.95 -9.20 -2.59
CA MET A 576 27.72 -8.56 -3.88
C MET A 576 27.84 -9.52 -5.07
N VAL A 577 26.90 -9.39 -6.01
CA VAL A 577 26.99 -10.06 -7.33
C VAL A 577 27.98 -9.27 -8.18
N ARG A 578 29.12 -9.89 -8.51
CA ARG A 578 30.20 -9.28 -9.30
C ARG A 578 29.93 -9.32 -10.81
N GLU A 579 29.11 -10.26 -11.27
CA GLU A 579 28.65 -10.33 -12.67
C GLU A 579 27.54 -9.32 -12.95
N VAL A 580 27.90 -8.05 -13.05
CA VAL A 580 26.95 -6.98 -13.37
C VAL A 580 26.73 -6.87 -14.88
N LYS A 581 25.46 -6.90 -15.32
CA LYS A 581 25.08 -6.50 -16.68
C LYS A 581 25.01 -4.97 -16.71
N PHE A 582 25.75 -4.34 -17.61
CA PHE A 582 25.88 -2.89 -17.75
C PHE A 582 25.73 -2.48 -19.22
N ILE A 583 25.48 -1.20 -19.45
CA ILE A 583 25.50 -0.57 -20.78
C ILE A 583 26.60 0.48 -20.77
N SER A 584 27.38 0.59 -21.84
CA SER A 584 28.41 1.63 -21.97
C SER A 584 27.90 2.82 -22.79
N TYR A 585 28.42 4.02 -22.52
CA TYR A 585 28.17 5.21 -23.33
C TYR A 585 28.64 5.06 -24.79
N ILE A 586 29.53 4.10 -25.09
CA ILE A 586 29.97 3.79 -26.46
C ILE A 586 29.32 2.54 -27.07
N SER A 587 28.38 1.89 -26.38
CA SER A 587 27.71 0.67 -26.86
C SER A 587 26.86 0.89 -28.11
N THR A 588 26.72 -0.17 -28.90
CA THR A 588 25.87 -0.22 -30.11
C THR A 588 24.43 -0.65 -29.82
N TYR A 589 23.49 -0.35 -30.73
CA TYR A 589 22.12 -0.86 -30.62
C TYR A 589 22.04 -2.39 -30.67
N LYS A 590 23.00 -3.06 -31.30
CA LYS A 590 23.16 -4.53 -31.29
C LYS A 590 23.45 -5.05 -29.88
N GLU A 591 24.47 -4.49 -29.22
CA GLU A 591 24.77 -4.82 -27.81
C GLU A 591 23.56 -4.57 -26.90
N LEU A 592 22.82 -3.48 -27.14
CA LEU A 592 21.61 -3.18 -26.39
C LEU A 592 20.52 -4.24 -26.59
N LYS A 593 20.28 -4.66 -27.84
CA LYS A 593 19.32 -5.71 -28.17
C LYS A 593 19.71 -7.04 -27.51
N ASP A 594 20.96 -7.48 -27.67
CA ASP A 594 21.50 -8.70 -27.06
C ASP A 594 21.39 -8.66 -25.52
N LEU A 595 21.58 -7.50 -24.90
CA LEU A 595 21.41 -7.28 -23.46
C LEU A 595 19.93 -7.25 -23.01
N LEU A 596 19.03 -6.67 -23.81
CA LEU A 596 17.59 -6.64 -23.54
C LEU A 596 16.93 -8.02 -23.73
N ASP A 597 17.43 -8.85 -24.64
CA ASP A 597 16.97 -10.23 -24.85
C ASP A 597 17.56 -11.20 -23.80
N SER A 598 18.85 -11.06 -23.45
CA SER A 598 19.53 -11.98 -22.53
C SER A 598 19.18 -11.82 -21.05
N CYS A 599 18.55 -10.72 -20.63
CA CYS A 599 18.16 -10.52 -19.24
C CYS A 599 16.88 -9.69 -19.08
N ARG A 600 16.28 -9.69 -17.87
CA ARG A 600 15.01 -8.99 -17.57
C ARG A 600 15.11 -8.05 -16.35
N LEU A 601 16.22 -7.32 -16.26
CA LEU A 601 16.41 -6.30 -15.22
C LEU A 601 15.51 -5.07 -15.50
N SER A 602 15.06 -4.39 -14.44
CA SER A 602 14.19 -3.20 -14.57
C SER A 602 14.96 -1.90 -14.84
N SER A 603 16.24 -1.87 -14.53
CA SER A 603 17.17 -0.77 -14.76
C SER A 603 18.58 -1.33 -14.93
N PHE A 604 19.42 -0.60 -15.64
CA PHE A 604 20.81 -0.94 -15.92
C PHE A 604 21.75 0.19 -15.47
N PRO A 605 22.94 -0.12 -14.94
CA PRO A 605 23.99 0.86 -14.76
C PRO A 605 24.52 1.30 -16.13
N LEU A 606 24.62 2.61 -16.32
CA LEU A 606 25.33 3.23 -17.42
C LEU A 606 26.77 3.49 -16.97
N VAL A 607 27.73 2.87 -17.64
CA VAL A 607 29.16 3.12 -17.46
C VAL A 607 29.72 3.93 -18.61
N ASP A 608 30.85 4.58 -18.37
CA ASP A 608 31.64 5.28 -19.38
C ASP A 608 32.11 4.30 -20.49
N ALA A 609 33.11 3.46 -20.20
CA ALA A 609 33.64 2.45 -21.12
C ALA A 609 33.71 1.06 -20.44
N PRO A 610 33.69 -0.06 -21.18
CA PRO A 610 33.82 -1.41 -20.61
C PRO A 610 35.16 -1.64 -19.89
N GLU A 611 36.20 -0.89 -20.26
CA GLU A 611 37.54 -0.94 -19.63
C GLU A 611 37.66 -0.04 -18.39
N SER A 612 36.94 1.09 -18.38
CA SER A 612 36.96 2.03 -17.25
C SER A 612 36.02 1.56 -16.14
N MET A 613 34.85 1.01 -16.50
CA MET A 613 33.75 0.63 -15.60
C MET A 613 33.30 1.78 -14.69
N ILE A 614 33.58 3.03 -15.04
CA ILE A 614 33.20 4.19 -14.23
C ILE A 614 31.68 4.37 -14.33
N LEU A 615 30.99 4.32 -13.19
CA LEU A 615 29.53 4.44 -13.13
C LEU A 615 29.11 5.90 -13.36
N LEU A 616 28.48 6.18 -14.50
CA LEU A 616 27.94 7.49 -14.85
C LEU A 616 26.52 7.71 -14.33
N GLY A 617 25.74 6.63 -14.22
CA GLY A 617 24.34 6.72 -13.80
C GLY A 617 23.60 5.39 -13.93
N SER A 618 22.26 5.45 -13.96
CA SER A 618 21.41 4.32 -14.33
C SER A 618 20.26 4.75 -15.24
N VAL A 619 19.86 3.86 -16.15
CA VAL A 619 18.74 4.05 -17.09
C VAL A 619 17.70 2.96 -16.85
N LYS A 620 16.41 3.22 -17.07
CA LYS A 620 15.36 2.21 -16.91
C LYS A 620 15.25 1.36 -18.17
N ARG A 621 14.85 0.10 -18.02
CA ARG A 621 14.69 -0.82 -19.16
C ARG A 621 13.71 -0.27 -20.21
N TRP A 622 12.56 0.25 -19.79
CA TRP A 622 11.55 0.74 -20.73
C TRP A 622 12.02 1.96 -21.53
N GLU A 623 12.89 2.80 -20.96
CA GLU A 623 13.49 3.94 -21.69
C GLU A 623 14.37 3.41 -22.82
N LEU A 624 15.16 2.36 -22.55
CA LEU A 624 16.02 1.69 -23.54
C LEU A 624 15.22 0.92 -24.61
N GLU A 625 14.10 0.33 -24.24
CA GLU A 625 13.16 -0.31 -25.18
C GLU A 625 12.50 0.74 -26.10
N ASP A 626 12.03 1.87 -25.54
CA ASP A 626 11.42 2.99 -26.29
C ASP A 626 12.39 3.58 -27.32
N ILE A 627 13.66 3.82 -26.94
CA ILE A 627 14.70 4.33 -27.86
C ILE A 627 15.04 3.31 -28.96
N MET A 628 15.04 2.01 -28.64
CA MET A 628 15.29 0.94 -29.62
C MET A 628 14.12 0.80 -30.60
N GLU A 629 12.88 0.90 -30.13
CA GLU A 629 11.69 0.91 -30.99
C GLU A 629 11.61 2.16 -31.88
N ASP A 630 11.93 3.35 -31.36
CA ASP A 630 11.98 4.59 -32.15
C ASP A 630 13.12 4.57 -33.18
N HIS A 631 14.28 3.98 -32.86
CA HIS A 631 15.39 3.81 -33.80
C HIS A 631 15.03 2.83 -34.94
N LEU A 632 14.41 1.68 -34.62
CA LEU A 632 13.97 0.69 -35.60
C LEU A 632 12.62 1.05 -36.25
N SER A 633 12.04 2.22 -35.93
CA SER A 633 10.68 2.58 -36.32
C SER A 633 10.47 2.68 -37.83
N ASN A 634 9.26 2.31 -38.26
CA ASN A 634 8.84 2.44 -39.67
C ASN A 634 8.85 3.89 -40.18
N ALA A 635 8.80 4.89 -39.29
CA ALA A 635 8.94 6.29 -39.67
C ALA A 635 10.40 6.64 -40.03
N ARG A 636 11.36 6.29 -39.16
CA ARG A 636 12.80 6.47 -39.42
C ARG A 636 13.25 5.65 -40.63
N ARG A 637 12.77 4.42 -40.78
CA ARG A 637 12.93 3.55 -41.95
C ARG A 637 12.61 4.26 -43.27
N ARG A 638 11.41 4.87 -43.37
CA ARG A 638 10.99 5.63 -44.56
C ARG A 638 11.84 6.89 -44.81
N LEU A 639 12.24 7.60 -43.76
CA LEU A 639 13.11 8.78 -43.88
C LEU A 639 14.50 8.43 -44.44
N VAL A 640 15.11 7.32 -43.98
CA VAL A 640 16.38 6.84 -44.53
C VAL A 640 16.21 6.47 -46.02
N MET A 641 15.15 5.73 -46.38
CA MET A 641 14.89 5.32 -47.76
C MET A 641 14.63 6.50 -48.70
N ALA A 642 13.95 7.56 -48.22
CA ALA A 642 13.77 8.79 -48.98
C ALA A 642 15.12 9.46 -49.31
N HIS A 643 16.06 9.50 -48.35
CA HIS A 643 17.42 10.00 -48.59
C HIS A 643 18.23 9.12 -49.54
N THR A 644 18.12 7.79 -49.45
CA THR A 644 18.84 6.86 -50.35
C THR A 644 18.36 6.98 -51.80
N ASN A 645 17.06 7.16 -52.01
CA ASN A 645 16.48 7.30 -53.35
C ASN A 645 16.62 8.71 -53.93
N HIS A 646 16.62 9.76 -53.10
CA HIS A 646 16.75 11.16 -53.53
C HIS A 646 17.87 11.92 -52.78
N PRO A 647 19.15 11.71 -53.15
CA PRO A 647 20.31 12.34 -52.50
C PRO A 647 20.40 13.87 -52.70
N SER A 648 19.49 14.48 -53.46
CA SER A 648 19.38 15.93 -53.65
C SER A 648 18.65 16.64 -52.51
N VAL A 649 17.91 15.93 -51.65
CA VAL A 649 17.12 16.53 -50.56
C VAL A 649 17.95 16.56 -49.27
N ARG A 650 18.50 17.73 -48.93
CA ARG A 650 19.09 17.99 -47.61
C ARG A 650 18.02 18.40 -46.60
N PHE A 651 17.81 17.59 -45.58
CA PHE A 651 17.14 18.01 -44.35
C PHE A 651 18.19 18.39 -43.29
N ASN A 652 18.01 19.54 -42.64
CA ASN A 652 18.93 20.02 -41.60
C ASN A 652 18.66 19.28 -40.27
N ALA A 653 19.29 18.12 -40.10
CA ALA A 653 19.34 17.41 -38.83
C ALA A 653 20.38 18.03 -37.89
N ALA A 654 19.91 18.60 -36.77
CA ALA A 654 20.69 19.28 -35.71
C ALA A 654 21.51 20.50 -36.17
N GLY A 655 21.54 21.55 -35.34
CA GLY A 655 22.08 22.85 -35.74
C GLY A 655 23.56 23.05 -35.42
N ASP A 656 24.32 23.49 -36.42
CA ASP A 656 25.48 24.37 -36.26
C ASP A 656 25.61 25.27 -37.51
N GLY A 657 26.27 26.42 -37.41
CA GLY A 657 26.76 27.22 -38.54
C GLY A 657 25.75 27.99 -39.43
N ASP A 658 25.75 29.32 -39.26
CA ASP A 658 25.34 30.42 -40.16
C ASP A 658 24.97 30.14 -41.64
N ILE A 659 23.91 30.81 -42.13
CA ILE A 659 23.57 30.93 -43.56
C ILE A 659 23.19 32.39 -43.91
N GLU A 660 23.93 33.02 -44.82
CA GLU A 660 23.49 34.24 -45.51
C GLU A 660 22.38 33.91 -46.54
N MET A 661 21.33 34.72 -46.58
CA MET A 661 20.23 34.55 -47.54
C MET A 661 20.35 35.54 -48.70
N LYS A 662 20.45 35.02 -49.93
CA LYS A 662 20.43 35.83 -51.16
C LYS A 662 19.59 35.20 -52.25
N ASP A 663 18.84 36.06 -52.93
CA ASP A 663 18.26 35.92 -54.26
C ASP A 663 17.48 34.63 -54.58
N ILE A 664 16.15 34.77 -54.68
CA ILE A 664 15.41 34.55 -55.94
C ILE A 664 14.15 35.42 -55.93
N ARG A 665 13.69 35.81 -57.12
CA ARG A 665 12.61 36.77 -57.40
C ARG A 665 11.79 36.25 -58.58
N VAL A 666 10.46 36.48 -58.59
CA VAL A 666 9.67 36.79 -59.81
C VAL A 666 9.44 35.57 -60.76
N VAL A 667 8.23 35.20 -61.23
CA VAL A 667 6.88 35.84 -61.14
C VAL A 667 5.72 34.91 -61.60
N GLN A 668 4.47 35.37 -61.39
CA GLN A 668 3.17 35.02 -62.02
C GLN A 668 2.65 33.57 -62.03
N ARG A 669 1.37 33.43 -61.60
CA ARG A 669 0.25 33.46 -62.57
C ARG A 669 -1.08 33.91 -61.93
N GLU A 670 -1.87 34.68 -62.68
CA GLU A 670 -3.30 34.99 -62.51
C GLU A 670 -4.19 33.86 -63.11
N GLU A 671 -5.53 33.87 -63.15
CA GLU A 671 -6.61 34.66 -62.51
C GLU A 671 -7.31 33.77 -61.43
N GLU A 672 -8.61 33.63 -61.07
CA GLU A 672 -9.99 34.13 -61.41
C GLU A 672 -10.76 34.15 -60.05
N GLU A 673 -11.38 35.23 -59.54
CA GLU A 673 -12.61 35.98 -59.90
C GLU A 673 -13.98 35.36 -59.45
N GLU A 674 -14.65 36.05 -58.51
CA GLU A 674 -16.11 36.39 -58.53
C GLU A 674 -16.39 37.52 -57.49
N ASP A 675 -17.22 38.50 -57.85
CA ASP A 675 -17.31 39.82 -57.19
C ASP A 675 -18.54 40.06 -56.28
N GLU A 676 -18.48 41.12 -55.44
CA GLU A 676 -19.65 41.99 -55.17
C GLU A 676 -19.20 43.43 -54.78
N GLU A 677 -19.99 44.46 -55.15
CA GLU A 677 -19.53 45.85 -55.33
C GLU A 677 -19.60 46.82 -54.11
N ASP A 678 -18.87 47.94 -54.26
CA ASP A 678 -18.85 49.26 -53.59
C ASP A 678 -19.94 49.71 -52.58
N GLY A 679 -19.52 50.52 -51.58
CA GLY A 679 -20.42 50.96 -50.47
C GLY A 679 -20.16 52.27 -49.70
N ALA A 680 -19.33 53.21 -50.18
CA ALA A 680 -19.16 54.59 -49.69
C ALA A 680 -18.58 54.87 -48.26
N ALA A 681 -18.12 56.12 -48.05
CA ALA A 681 -17.48 56.66 -46.83
C ALA A 681 -18.34 57.81 -46.21
N PRO A 682 -17.92 58.53 -45.12
CA PRO A 682 -16.78 59.46 -45.16
C PRO A 682 -15.95 59.64 -43.86
N THR A 683 -14.85 60.38 -44.03
CA THR A 683 -13.88 60.91 -43.04
C THR A 683 -14.48 61.80 -41.94
N ASN A 684 -13.87 61.84 -40.75
CA ASN A 684 -13.12 63.04 -40.31
C ASN A 684 -12.35 62.93 -38.97
N GLN A 685 -11.09 63.40 -39.03
CA GLN A 685 -10.34 64.22 -38.06
C GLN A 685 -10.17 63.77 -36.59
N GLU A 686 -8.91 63.52 -36.23
CA GLU A 686 -8.40 63.60 -34.86
C GLU A 686 -8.40 65.04 -34.33
N THR A 687 -8.36 65.22 -33.00
CA THR A 687 -7.66 66.36 -32.38
C THR A 687 -6.99 65.93 -31.07
N VAL A 688 -5.80 66.49 -30.82
CA VAL A 688 -4.91 66.20 -29.68
C VAL A 688 -4.91 67.37 -28.71
N THR A 689 -4.85 67.11 -27.40
CA THR A 689 -4.08 67.86 -26.36
C THR A 689 -4.17 67.07 -25.03
N VAL A 690 -3.09 66.60 -24.39
CA VAL A 690 -1.94 67.30 -23.73
C VAL A 690 -2.32 67.89 -22.36
N VAL A 691 -1.51 67.57 -21.33
CA VAL A 691 -1.02 68.39 -20.19
C VAL A 691 -0.66 67.49 -18.99
N ASP A 692 0.53 67.66 -18.43
CA ASP A 692 1.01 67.06 -17.17
C ASP A 692 0.36 67.67 -15.91
N PHE A 693 0.37 66.96 -14.78
CA PHE A 693 1.19 67.32 -13.59
C PHE A 693 0.90 66.45 -12.34
N THR A 694 1.96 66.11 -11.60
CA THR A 694 2.08 65.77 -10.15
C THR A 694 0.96 65.01 -9.40
N ARG A 695 1.38 64.06 -8.54
CA ARG A 695 0.50 63.38 -7.57
C ARG A 695 1.09 63.35 -6.16
N HIS A 696 0.49 64.09 -5.22
CA HIS A 696 0.53 63.75 -3.79
C HIS A 696 -0.62 62.78 -3.45
N GLY A 697 -0.51 62.04 -2.34
CA GLY A 697 -1.37 60.88 -2.02
C GLY A 697 -2.39 61.12 -0.89
N ILE A 698 -2.53 60.09 -0.02
CA ILE A 698 -3.33 60.02 1.23
C ILE A 698 -4.74 59.39 1.12
N SER A 699 -4.78 58.08 1.43
CA SER A 699 -5.68 57.40 2.41
C SER A 699 -7.19 57.14 2.20
N ALA A 700 -7.62 56.09 2.91
CA ALA A 700 -8.95 55.77 3.47
C ALA A 700 -10.09 55.15 2.61
N ALA A 701 -10.97 54.45 3.33
CA ALA A 701 -12.23 53.77 2.96
C ALA A 701 -13.23 54.00 4.14
N PRO A 702 -14.35 53.26 4.38
CA PRO A 702 -15.15 52.33 3.56
C PRO A 702 -16.69 52.66 3.60
N ALA A 703 -17.56 51.85 2.95
CA ALA A 703 -19.00 51.74 3.27
C ALA A 703 -19.70 50.49 2.64
N ASP A 704 -20.70 49.93 3.33
CA ASP A 704 -21.63 48.88 2.82
C ASP A 704 -23.06 49.47 2.55
N PRO A 705 -24.22 48.78 2.72
CA PRO A 705 -25.08 48.40 1.58
C PRO A 705 -26.56 48.87 1.71
N PRO A 706 -27.47 48.38 0.85
CA PRO A 706 -28.73 47.84 1.39
C PRO A 706 -29.25 46.54 0.71
N LYS A 707 -30.34 45.97 1.25
CA LYS A 707 -30.90 44.63 0.95
C LYS A 707 -32.30 44.68 0.29
N SER A 708 -32.63 43.70 -0.56
CA SER A 708 -34.00 43.39 -1.04
C SER A 708 -34.06 42.04 -1.80
N ILE A 709 -35.09 41.17 -1.79
CA ILE A 709 -36.09 40.81 -0.75
C ILE A 709 -36.65 39.37 -1.03
N LEU A 710 -37.86 39.05 -0.55
CA LEU A 710 -38.62 37.77 -0.64
C LEU A 710 -39.20 37.51 -2.08
N LYS A 711 -39.77 36.34 -2.50
CA LYS A 711 -40.63 35.37 -1.77
C LYS A 711 -40.91 34.06 -2.59
N LYS A 712 -40.93 32.89 -1.91
CA LYS A 712 -41.71 31.62 -2.08
C LYS A 712 -41.94 30.92 -3.46
N SER A 713 -41.92 29.57 -3.38
CA SER A 713 -42.43 28.52 -4.31
C SER A 713 -43.95 28.20 -4.02
N PRO A 714 -44.70 27.17 -4.56
CA PRO A 714 -44.27 25.80 -4.98
C PRO A 714 -45.10 25.00 -6.07
N ILE A 715 -44.69 23.73 -6.29
CA ILE A 715 -45.44 22.51 -6.72
C ILE A 715 -46.16 22.44 -8.10
N SER A 716 -45.75 21.45 -8.91
CA SER A 716 -46.61 20.33 -9.40
C SER A 716 -45.78 19.18 -10.02
N SER A 717 -46.38 17.98 -10.11
CA SER A 717 -45.85 16.74 -10.74
C SER A 717 -46.92 16.17 -11.69
N PRO A 718 -46.61 15.27 -12.66
CA PRO A 718 -46.57 13.82 -12.37
C PRO A 718 -45.58 13.00 -13.25
N ALA A 719 -45.74 11.67 -13.27
CA ALA A 719 -44.92 10.67 -13.99
C ALA A 719 -45.20 10.63 -15.53
N THR A 720 -44.61 9.78 -16.38
CA THR A 720 -44.67 8.30 -16.39
C THR A 720 -43.63 7.67 -17.36
N SER A 721 -43.32 6.38 -17.20
CA SER A 721 -42.58 5.49 -18.14
C SER A 721 -43.61 4.61 -18.95
N PRO A 722 -43.32 3.49 -19.68
CA PRO A 722 -42.06 2.80 -20.02
C PRO A 722 -41.97 2.21 -21.47
N ASN A 723 -41.00 1.30 -21.69
CA ASN A 723 -40.92 0.20 -22.69
C ASN A 723 -40.54 0.49 -24.16
N GLY A 724 -39.71 -0.40 -24.74
CA GLY A 724 -39.47 -0.47 -26.20
C GLY A 724 -38.20 -1.22 -26.67
N SER A 725 -38.27 -2.55 -26.84
CA SER A 725 -37.31 -3.39 -27.61
C SER A 725 -38.05 -4.68 -28.07
N PRO A 726 -37.47 -5.66 -28.83
CA PRO A 726 -36.15 -5.77 -29.48
C PRO A 726 -36.19 -6.28 -30.95
N LYS A 727 -35.02 -6.50 -31.57
CA LYS A 727 -34.61 -7.58 -32.55
C LYS A 727 -33.43 -7.06 -33.41
N ALA A 728 -32.25 -7.69 -33.58
CA ALA A 728 -31.80 -9.08 -33.73
C ALA A 728 -31.64 -9.54 -35.20
N LYS A 729 -30.38 -9.76 -35.61
CA LYS A 729 -29.90 -10.64 -36.71
C LYS A 729 -28.44 -11.03 -36.44
N ALA A 730 -27.92 -12.07 -37.08
CA ALA A 730 -26.90 -12.93 -36.46
C ALA A 730 -25.65 -13.27 -37.30
N LYS A 731 -24.57 -13.56 -36.58
CA LYS A 731 -23.43 -14.47 -36.87
C LYS A 731 -22.92 -14.57 -38.32
N LYS A 732 -21.65 -14.22 -38.50
CA LYS A 732 -20.65 -15.18 -38.97
C LYS A 732 -19.33 -14.94 -38.26
N ALA A 733 -18.70 -16.01 -37.78
CA ALA A 733 -17.39 -15.97 -37.11
C ALA A 733 -16.42 -16.88 -37.87
N LYS A 734 -15.15 -16.48 -37.91
CA LYS A 734 -14.01 -17.36 -38.19
C LYS A 734 -12.92 -17.03 -37.18
N SER A 735 -12.23 -18.05 -36.70
CA SER A 735 -11.26 -17.98 -35.62
C SER A 735 -9.89 -17.52 -36.11
N GLN A 736 -9.28 -16.58 -35.40
CA GLN A 736 -7.85 -16.31 -35.42
C GLN A 736 -7.41 -16.01 -33.97
N PHE A 737 -6.15 -16.28 -33.62
CA PHE A 737 -5.68 -16.22 -32.24
C PHE A 737 -5.56 -14.77 -31.74
N ASP A 738 -6.27 -14.43 -30.66
CA ASP A 738 -6.06 -13.20 -29.90
C ASP A 738 -4.78 -13.33 -29.04
N TYR A 739 -3.76 -12.54 -29.38
CA TYR A 739 -2.80 -12.06 -28.39
C TYR A 739 -3.34 -10.76 -27.77
N PRO A 740 -3.20 -10.54 -26.44
CA PRO A 740 -3.70 -9.32 -25.81
C PRO A 740 -2.89 -8.10 -26.28
N ASN A 741 -3.51 -7.26 -27.11
CA ASN A 741 -2.90 -6.08 -27.71
C ASN A 741 -2.41 -5.06 -26.65
N PRO A 742 -1.11 -4.72 -26.57
CA PRO A 742 -0.55 -3.84 -25.56
C PRO A 742 -0.54 -2.35 -25.99
N HIS A 743 -1.60 -1.83 -26.62
CA HIS A 743 -1.76 -0.38 -26.82
C HIS A 743 -2.06 0.37 -25.51
N HIS A 744 -1.06 0.43 -24.64
CA HIS A 744 -0.96 1.40 -23.56
C HIS A 744 -0.25 2.64 -24.12
N GLU A 745 -1.01 3.56 -24.73
CA GLU A 745 -0.43 4.82 -25.21
C GLU A 745 0.20 5.60 -24.04
N SER A 746 1.51 5.83 -24.12
CA SER A 746 2.24 6.61 -23.11
C SER A 746 1.68 8.04 -23.05
N PRO A 747 1.26 8.55 -21.88
CA PRO A 747 0.67 9.88 -21.76
C PRO A 747 1.63 11.01 -22.16
N TYR A 748 2.95 10.73 -22.16
CA TYR A 748 3.99 11.69 -22.53
C TYR A 748 4.04 11.98 -24.04
N ARG A 749 3.49 11.10 -24.90
CA ARG A 749 3.33 11.35 -26.35
C ARG A 749 2.47 12.59 -26.65
N SER A 750 1.69 13.06 -25.68
CA SER A 750 0.88 14.28 -25.79
C SER A 750 1.65 15.61 -25.64
N MET A 751 2.90 15.59 -25.16
CA MET A 751 3.66 16.82 -24.90
C MET A 751 4.42 17.35 -26.12
N PHE A 752 4.75 16.47 -27.08
CA PHE A 752 5.31 16.85 -28.37
C PHE A 752 4.19 16.95 -29.41
N ARG A 753 3.71 18.17 -29.65
CA ARG A 753 3.12 18.47 -30.98
C ARG A 753 4.23 18.31 -32.02
N PRO A 754 3.95 17.70 -33.19
CA PRO A 754 4.74 17.97 -34.38
C PRO A 754 4.83 19.48 -34.60
N ARG A 755 6.01 19.95 -34.97
CA ARG A 755 6.24 21.33 -35.36
C ARG A 755 5.42 21.60 -36.62
N GLU A 756 4.66 22.69 -36.65
CA GLU A 756 3.76 23.06 -37.77
C GLU A 756 4.53 23.49 -39.06
N ASP A 757 5.85 23.20 -39.10
CA ASP A 757 6.80 23.47 -40.19
C ASP A 757 7.34 22.15 -40.85
N ALA A 758 6.79 20.98 -40.50
CA ALA A 758 7.17 19.71 -41.12
C ALA A 758 6.49 19.57 -42.51
N PRO A 759 7.20 19.12 -43.55
CA PRO A 759 6.61 18.97 -44.89
C PRO A 759 5.50 17.91 -44.91
N ASP A 760 4.49 18.13 -45.75
CA ASP A 760 3.32 17.26 -45.83
C ASP A 760 3.70 15.83 -46.25
N ILE A 761 3.16 14.85 -45.52
CA ILE A 761 3.61 13.45 -45.56
C ILE A 761 3.15 12.71 -46.84
N GLU A 762 2.34 13.35 -47.69
CA GLU A 762 1.71 12.72 -48.86
C GLU A 762 2.66 12.55 -50.06
N GLU A 763 3.79 13.27 -50.16
CA GLU A 763 4.77 13.05 -51.24
C GLU A 763 5.70 11.83 -51.02
N ILE A 764 5.72 11.21 -49.84
CA ILE A 764 6.56 10.02 -49.54
C ILE A 764 5.78 8.70 -49.76
N ALA A 765 4.88 8.69 -50.75
CA ALA A 765 3.95 7.60 -51.01
C ALA A 765 4.47 6.49 -51.96
N GLU A 766 5.49 6.77 -52.79
CA GLU A 766 6.02 5.82 -53.79
C GLU A 766 7.32 5.09 -53.37
N ILE A 767 7.58 4.95 -52.07
CA ILE A 767 8.62 4.03 -51.57
C ILE A 767 7.96 2.68 -51.30
N GLY A 768 8.15 1.72 -52.22
CA GLY A 768 7.68 0.35 -52.04
C GLY A 768 8.33 -0.36 -50.85
N ASP A 769 7.56 -1.16 -50.12
CA ASP A 769 8.07 -1.93 -48.99
C ASP A 769 9.20 -2.88 -49.44
N LEU A 770 10.33 -2.83 -48.73
CA LEU A 770 11.52 -3.65 -49.01
C LEU A 770 11.23 -5.15 -48.90
N THR A 771 11.98 -5.97 -49.64
CA THR A 771 11.90 -7.43 -49.46
C THR A 771 12.35 -7.80 -48.03
N PRO A 772 11.88 -8.93 -47.45
CA PRO A 772 12.25 -9.31 -46.09
C PRO A 772 13.77 -9.40 -45.87
N GLU A 773 14.52 -9.82 -46.89
CA GLU A 773 15.99 -9.90 -46.87
C GLU A 773 16.65 -8.50 -46.80
N GLN A 774 16.14 -7.55 -47.58
CA GLN A 774 16.59 -6.15 -47.54
C GLN A 774 16.19 -5.47 -46.23
N LEU A 775 15.03 -5.82 -45.67
CA LEU A 775 14.56 -5.33 -44.38
C LEU A 775 15.51 -5.78 -43.25
N THR A 776 15.88 -7.07 -43.23
CA THR A 776 16.85 -7.60 -42.26
C THR A 776 18.24 -6.99 -42.43
N ALA A 777 18.70 -6.76 -43.67
CA ALA A 777 19.99 -6.11 -43.91
C ALA A 777 20.01 -4.66 -43.39
N TRP A 778 18.93 -3.90 -43.60
CA TRP A 778 18.77 -2.56 -43.04
C TRP A 778 18.70 -2.56 -41.51
N GLU A 779 18.01 -3.52 -40.90
CA GLU A 779 18.01 -3.68 -39.44
C GLU A 779 19.41 -4.03 -38.90
N GLU A 780 20.18 -4.90 -39.57
CA GLU A 780 21.56 -5.22 -39.17
C GLU A 780 22.54 -4.05 -39.37
N GLU A 781 22.29 -3.17 -40.32
CA GLU A 781 23.05 -1.92 -40.51
C GLU A 781 22.73 -0.92 -39.39
N GLN A 782 21.46 -0.62 -39.14
CA GLN A 782 21.05 0.29 -38.06
C GLN A 782 21.43 -0.22 -36.67
N LEU A 783 21.44 -1.53 -36.42
CA LEU A 783 21.89 -2.09 -35.15
C LEU A 783 23.39 -1.85 -34.87
N GLN A 784 24.21 -1.50 -35.87
CA GLN A 784 25.62 -1.16 -35.68
C GLN A 784 25.85 0.31 -35.28
N ASP A 785 24.84 1.18 -35.35
CA ASP A 785 24.93 2.54 -34.82
C ASP A 785 25.17 2.55 -33.31
N ARG A 786 25.80 3.61 -32.81
CA ARG A 786 25.93 3.88 -31.37
C ARG A 786 24.62 4.39 -30.78
N ILE A 787 24.33 3.96 -29.56
CA ILE A 787 23.16 4.44 -28.80
C ILE A 787 23.26 5.95 -28.62
N ASN A 788 22.22 6.69 -29.01
CA ASN A 788 22.14 8.12 -28.71
C ASN A 788 21.53 8.32 -27.31
N PHE A 789 22.32 8.85 -26.38
CA PHE A 789 21.91 9.12 -25.00
C PHE A 789 21.32 10.53 -24.76
N ASP A 790 21.34 11.44 -25.74
CA ASP A 790 20.90 12.84 -25.59
C ASP A 790 19.40 12.97 -25.27
N ALA A 791 18.58 12.01 -25.72
CA ALA A 791 17.13 11.97 -25.49
C ALA A 791 16.75 11.25 -24.18
N VAL A 792 17.72 10.74 -23.42
CA VAL A 792 17.50 9.69 -22.41
C VAL A 792 17.53 10.25 -20.99
N THR A 793 16.54 9.89 -20.18
CA THR A 793 16.46 10.32 -18.77
C THR A 793 17.36 9.46 -17.88
N ILE A 794 18.68 9.63 -18.03
CA ILE A 794 19.68 9.03 -17.14
C ILE A 794 19.48 9.58 -15.72
N ASP A 795 19.42 8.70 -14.72
CA ASP A 795 19.63 9.08 -13.31
C ASP A 795 21.14 9.19 -13.05
N PRO A 796 21.70 10.38 -12.79
CA PRO A 796 23.14 10.57 -12.58
C PRO A 796 23.59 10.26 -11.14
N ALA A 797 22.66 9.94 -10.23
CA ALA A 797 22.95 9.73 -8.82
C ALA A 797 22.34 8.42 -8.26
N PRO A 798 22.50 7.26 -8.94
CA PRO A 798 22.02 5.98 -8.43
C PRO A 798 22.74 5.63 -7.12
N PHE A 799 22.05 4.92 -6.23
CA PHE A 799 22.58 4.70 -4.88
C PHE A 799 23.83 3.80 -4.87
N GLN A 800 24.93 4.32 -4.33
CA GLN A 800 26.24 3.64 -4.29
C GLN A 800 26.60 3.14 -2.89
N LEU A 801 27.26 1.98 -2.83
CA LEU A 801 27.83 1.38 -1.62
C LEU A 801 29.34 1.19 -1.75
N VAL A 802 30.05 1.41 -0.65
CA VAL A 802 31.47 1.06 -0.52
C VAL A 802 31.60 -0.38 -0.05
N GLU A 803 32.50 -1.17 -0.66
CA GLU A 803 32.76 -2.60 -0.37
C GLU A 803 32.84 -2.96 1.13
N ARG A 804 33.50 -2.10 1.93
CA ARG A 804 33.71 -2.27 3.39
C ARG A 804 32.53 -1.81 4.26
N THR A 805 31.36 -1.57 3.67
CA THR A 805 30.13 -1.29 4.44
C THR A 805 29.61 -2.60 5.06
N SER A 806 29.41 -2.64 6.37
CA SER A 806 28.92 -3.85 7.03
C SER A 806 27.45 -4.13 6.73
N LEU A 807 27.04 -5.39 6.75
CA LEU A 807 25.67 -5.86 6.44
C LEU A 807 24.61 -5.11 7.25
N HIS A 808 24.85 -4.82 8.53
CA HIS A 808 23.96 -3.97 9.34
C HIS A 808 23.76 -2.57 8.73
N LYS A 809 24.81 -1.91 8.24
CA LYS A 809 24.70 -0.59 7.61
C LYS A 809 23.97 -0.68 6.26
N VAL A 810 24.24 -1.72 5.46
CA VAL A 810 23.50 -1.98 4.21
C VAL A 810 22.01 -2.19 4.50
N HIS A 811 21.67 -3.03 5.47
CA HIS A 811 20.29 -3.24 5.93
C HIS A 811 19.63 -1.92 6.35
N SER A 812 20.27 -1.13 7.22
CA SER A 812 19.75 0.18 7.63
C SER A 812 19.50 1.11 6.44
N LEU A 813 20.41 1.18 5.46
CA LEU A 813 20.23 2.01 4.26
C LEU A 813 19.07 1.51 3.38
N PHE A 814 18.98 0.21 3.13
CA PHE A 814 17.87 -0.37 2.36
C PHE A 814 16.51 -0.13 3.05
N SER A 815 16.43 -0.30 4.37
CA SER A 815 15.21 -0.02 5.14
C SER A 815 14.85 1.46 5.27
N LEU A 816 15.84 2.37 5.35
CA LEU A 816 15.61 3.81 5.47
C LEU A 816 15.19 4.46 4.15
N LEU A 817 15.77 4.00 3.04
CA LEU A 817 15.62 4.62 1.72
C LEU A 817 14.68 3.85 0.78
N GLY A 818 14.23 2.65 1.17
CA GLY A 818 13.35 1.81 0.36
C GLY A 818 14.04 1.20 -0.88
N LEU A 819 15.35 0.95 -0.79
CA LEU A 819 16.15 0.51 -1.94
C LEU A 819 15.84 -0.94 -2.33
N HIS A 820 15.57 -1.16 -3.61
CA HIS A 820 15.51 -2.51 -4.20
C HIS A 820 16.89 -3.06 -4.54
N HIS A 821 17.81 -2.19 -4.95
CA HIS A 821 19.19 -2.50 -5.28
C HIS A 821 20.09 -1.29 -5.02
N ALA A 822 21.39 -1.55 -4.92
CA ALA A 822 22.45 -0.54 -4.86
C ALA A 822 23.67 -1.04 -5.64
N TYR A 823 24.38 -0.10 -6.26
CA TYR A 823 25.61 -0.38 -7.00
C TYR A 823 26.80 -0.32 -6.05
N VAL A 824 27.72 -1.28 -6.15
CA VAL A 824 28.94 -1.29 -5.33
C VAL A 824 30.08 -0.67 -6.15
N THR A 825 30.67 0.40 -5.63
CA THR A 825 31.72 1.14 -6.34
C THR A 825 32.96 1.37 -5.49
N THR A 826 34.12 1.33 -6.15
CA THR A 826 35.42 1.67 -5.55
C THR A 826 36.14 2.63 -6.48
N ILE A 827 36.41 3.85 -6.00
CA ILE A 827 36.99 4.96 -6.78
C ILE A 827 36.16 5.22 -8.07
N GLY A 828 34.83 5.21 -7.94
CA GLY A 828 33.87 5.43 -9.03
C GLY A 828 33.69 4.25 -10.00
N ARG A 829 34.54 3.22 -9.95
CA ARG A 829 34.38 2.01 -10.77
C ARG A 829 33.32 1.07 -10.19
N LEU A 830 32.41 0.61 -11.03
CA LEU A 830 31.40 -0.41 -10.75
C LEU A 830 32.05 -1.79 -10.61
N ILE A 831 31.82 -2.45 -9.48
CA ILE A 831 32.44 -3.75 -9.12
C ILE A 831 31.40 -4.82 -8.78
N GLY A 832 30.19 -4.42 -8.38
CA GLY A 832 29.12 -5.35 -8.09
C GLY A 832 27.76 -4.67 -7.95
N VAL A 833 26.72 -5.47 -7.79
CA VAL A 833 25.37 -5.05 -7.38
C VAL A 833 24.95 -5.85 -6.15
N VAL A 834 24.26 -5.19 -5.23
CA VAL A 834 23.54 -5.84 -4.13
C VAL A 834 22.06 -5.52 -4.29
N SER A 835 21.21 -6.53 -4.36
CA SER A 835 19.75 -6.35 -4.28
C SER A 835 19.22 -6.77 -2.90
N LEU A 836 17.96 -6.41 -2.64
CA LEU A 836 17.23 -6.79 -1.44
C LEU A 836 17.21 -8.32 -1.21
N LYS A 837 17.35 -9.13 -2.27
CA LYS A 837 17.46 -10.60 -2.21
C LYS A 837 18.76 -11.06 -1.55
N GLU A 838 19.90 -10.48 -1.93
CA GLU A 838 21.21 -10.85 -1.38
C GLU A 838 21.36 -10.36 0.06
N VAL A 839 20.89 -9.15 0.36
CA VAL A 839 20.82 -8.62 1.74
C VAL A 839 19.97 -9.54 2.63
N ARG A 840 18.80 -9.98 2.15
CA ARG A 840 17.95 -10.93 2.88
C ARG A 840 18.66 -12.26 3.13
N LYS A 841 19.22 -12.89 2.09
CA LYS A 841 19.91 -14.19 2.22
C LYS A 841 21.09 -14.11 3.20
N ALA A 842 21.85 -13.01 3.18
CA ALA A 842 22.94 -12.78 4.11
C ALA A 842 22.45 -12.68 5.56
N ILE A 843 21.35 -11.97 5.82
CA ILE A 843 20.77 -11.88 7.17
C ILE A 843 20.25 -13.24 7.63
N GLU A 844 19.52 -13.96 6.78
CA GLU A 844 18.99 -15.31 7.09
C GLU A 844 20.11 -16.29 7.44
N GLY A 845 21.20 -16.34 6.64
CA GLY A 845 22.39 -17.14 6.97
C GLY A 845 23.03 -16.75 8.32
N THR A 846 23.12 -15.45 8.63
CA THR A 846 23.61 -15.01 9.97
C THR A 846 22.66 -15.30 11.13
N GLN A 847 21.45 -15.81 10.88
CA GLN A 847 20.48 -16.23 11.90
C GLN A 847 20.38 -17.76 12.03
N GLU A 848 20.48 -18.51 10.94
CA GLU A 848 20.44 -19.98 10.97
C GLU A 848 21.71 -20.57 11.63
N ASP A 849 22.87 -19.96 11.37
CA ASP A 849 24.16 -20.17 12.09
C ASP A 849 24.06 -20.05 13.62
N VAL A 850 23.02 -19.40 14.16
CA VAL A 850 22.83 -19.19 15.61
C VAL A 850 22.11 -20.38 16.27
N MET A 851 21.39 -21.19 15.48
CA MET A 851 20.78 -22.44 15.98
C MET A 851 21.78 -23.61 15.93
N GLU A 852 22.70 -23.63 14.96
CA GLU A 852 23.80 -24.60 14.91
C GLU A 852 25.05 -24.08 15.63
N ALA A 853 25.06 -24.18 16.96
CA ALA A 853 26.24 -23.82 17.76
C ALA A 853 27.48 -24.63 17.31
N PRO A 854 28.60 -23.98 16.95
CA PRO A 854 29.71 -24.64 16.27
C PRO A 854 30.41 -25.66 17.18
N LYS A 855 30.30 -26.94 16.84
CA LYS A 855 31.17 -28.00 17.36
C LYS A 855 32.62 -27.58 17.11
N THR A 856 33.44 -27.53 18.15
CA THR A 856 34.76 -26.90 18.13
C THR A 856 35.73 -27.57 17.15
N GLN A 857 35.79 -27.06 15.92
CA GLN A 857 36.90 -27.34 15.02
C GLN A 857 38.19 -26.80 15.66
N LYS A 858 39.04 -27.72 16.12
CA LYS A 858 40.40 -27.39 16.53
C LYS A 858 41.14 -26.81 15.33
N ARG A 859 41.52 -25.54 15.42
CA ARG A 859 42.37 -24.83 14.47
C ARG A 859 43.69 -25.59 14.28
N LYS A 860 43.77 -26.44 13.25
CA LYS A 860 45.03 -27.10 12.86
C LYS A 860 46.04 -26.03 12.47
N THR A 861 47.16 -25.99 13.18
CA THR A 861 48.34 -25.19 12.82
C THR A 861 49.12 -25.89 11.70
N SER A 862 49.89 -25.13 10.93
CA SER A 862 50.55 -25.57 9.68
C SER A 862 51.74 -26.53 9.84
N ALA A 863 51.69 -27.45 10.80
CA ALA A 863 52.70 -28.47 11.07
C ALA A 863 52.34 -29.87 10.50
N ASP A 864 51.05 -30.17 10.36
CA ASP A 864 50.54 -31.52 10.00
C ASP A 864 50.69 -31.87 8.49
N ILE A 865 51.14 -30.96 7.64
CA ILE A 865 51.11 -31.10 6.16
C ILE A 865 52.39 -31.77 5.63
N ARG A 866 52.96 -32.73 6.37
CA ARG A 866 54.18 -33.49 5.99
C ARG A 866 54.21 -34.93 6.52
N MET A 867 53.08 -35.65 6.45
CA MET A 867 53.08 -37.11 6.70
C MET A 867 51.88 -37.85 6.07
N SER A 868 51.69 -37.70 4.75
CA SER A 868 50.67 -38.46 3.98
C SER A 868 51.03 -38.75 2.51
N ASP A 869 52.18 -38.28 2.02
CA ASP A 869 52.63 -38.52 0.64
C ASP A 869 53.63 -39.69 0.59
N LEU A 870 53.13 -40.92 0.79
CA LEU A 870 53.78 -42.22 0.53
C LEU A 870 52.73 -43.31 0.80
N ASP A 871 52.81 -44.42 0.05
CA ASP A 871 51.77 -45.45 -0.13
C ASP A 871 50.47 -44.93 -0.82
N GLN A 872 49.94 -45.54 -1.88
CA GLN A 872 50.30 -46.77 -2.62
C GLN A 872 50.10 -46.60 -4.14
N THR A 873 50.86 -47.39 -4.91
CA THR A 873 50.65 -47.68 -6.34
C THR A 873 50.09 -49.10 -6.51
N GLU A 874 49.72 -49.47 -7.75
CA GLU A 874 49.01 -50.71 -8.14
C GLU A 874 47.49 -50.62 -7.87
N SER A 875 46.57 -51.15 -8.70
CA SER A 875 46.71 -52.06 -9.84
C SER A 875 45.83 -51.69 -11.06
N SER A 876 46.13 -52.36 -12.18
CA SER A 876 45.71 -52.23 -13.58
C SER A 876 44.27 -52.63 -14.00
N GLU A 877 43.79 -51.98 -15.09
CA GLU A 877 43.13 -52.56 -16.30
C GLU A 877 41.62 -52.95 -16.36
N GLU A 878 41.19 -53.23 -17.61
CA GLU A 878 39.91 -53.76 -18.16
C GLU A 878 38.70 -52.82 -18.49
N GLU A 879 38.77 -52.24 -19.69
CA GLU A 879 37.82 -52.27 -20.83
C GLU A 879 36.26 -52.28 -20.67
N ASP A 880 35.66 -51.16 -21.12
CA ASP A 880 34.91 -51.02 -22.39
C ASP A 880 33.36 -51.25 -22.50
N ASN A 881 32.77 -50.41 -23.37
CA ASN A 881 31.51 -50.48 -24.13
C ASN A 881 30.16 -50.89 -23.48
N ARG A 882 29.19 -49.95 -23.56
CA ARG A 882 27.95 -50.13 -24.36
C ARG A 882 27.19 -48.83 -24.64
N LEU A 883 26.40 -48.85 -25.71
CA LEU A 883 25.70 -47.72 -26.34
C LEU A 883 24.22 -48.08 -26.58
N MET A 884 23.34 -47.06 -26.67
CA MET A 884 21.93 -47.15 -27.10
C MET A 884 20.98 -47.98 -26.19
N SER A 885 19.66 -47.77 -26.16
CA SER A 885 18.78 -46.66 -26.62
C SER A 885 17.35 -46.97 -26.14
N ASP A 886 16.51 -45.97 -25.86
CA ASP A 886 15.10 -46.04 -26.30
C ASP A 886 14.36 -44.70 -26.27
N SER A 887 13.21 -44.63 -26.96
CA SER A 887 12.37 -43.42 -27.07
C SER A 887 10.92 -43.72 -27.46
N SER A 888 9.92 -43.24 -26.69
CA SER A 888 8.59 -42.80 -27.17
C SER A 888 7.66 -42.38 -26.01
N ASP A 889 6.92 -41.27 -26.25
CA ASP A 889 5.51 -40.97 -25.90
C ASP A 889 4.95 -41.22 -24.46
N GLU A 890 3.86 -40.59 -24.01
CA GLU A 890 2.91 -39.67 -24.63
C GLU A 890 2.48 -38.57 -23.61
N GLY A 891 1.97 -37.42 -24.07
CA GLY A 891 1.78 -36.23 -23.23
C GLY A 891 0.37 -36.02 -22.63
N ALA A 892 0.30 -35.26 -21.52
CA ALA A 892 -0.97 -34.72 -20.99
C ALA A 892 -0.78 -33.33 -20.34
N THR A 893 -1.55 -32.34 -20.77
CA THR A 893 -1.48 -30.96 -20.25
C THR A 893 -2.42 -30.71 -19.06
N ARG A 894 -1.91 -30.06 -18.00
CA ARG A 894 -2.75 -29.35 -17.04
C ARG A 894 -1.97 -28.25 -16.32
N GLN A 895 -2.48 -27.01 -16.40
CA GLN A 895 -1.97 -25.88 -15.63
C GLN A 895 -2.65 -25.83 -14.25
N GLU A 896 -1.87 -26.00 -13.18
CA GLU A 896 -2.28 -25.56 -11.84
C GLU A 896 -1.17 -24.68 -11.24
N PHE A 897 -1.39 -23.36 -11.23
CA PHE A 897 -0.44 -22.42 -10.65
C PHE A 897 -0.52 -22.44 -9.12
N CYS A 898 0.50 -22.99 -8.49
CA CYS A 898 0.83 -22.77 -7.09
C CYS A 898 2.29 -22.32 -7.00
N PHE A 899 2.60 -21.30 -6.19
CA PHE A 899 3.98 -20.85 -5.97
C PHE A 899 4.72 -21.84 -5.05
N THR A 900 5.12 -22.98 -5.60
CA THR A 900 6.21 -23.79 -5.06
C THR A 900 7.53 -23.19 -5.55
N VAL A 901 8.20 -22.45 -4.67
CA VAL A 901 9.66 -22.30 -4.82
C VAL A 901 10.24 -23.70 -4.65
N THR A 902 11.06 -24.14 -5.60
CA THR A 902 11.81 -25.39 -5.52
C THR A 902 12.67 -25.38 -4.24
N ASP A 903 12.45 -26.35 -3.37
CA ASP A 903 13.49 -26.71 -2.40
C ASP A 903 14.73 -27.16 -3.20
N VAL A 904 15.93 -26.85 -2.72
CA VAL A 904 17.19 -27.23 -3.38
C VAL A 904 17.49 -28.70 -3.09
N ASP A 905 18.01 -29.43 -4.07
CA ASP A 905 18.36 -30.84 -3.92
C ASP A 905 19.52 -31.04 -2.93
N GLU A 906 19.23 -31.65 -1.78
CA GLU A 906 20.24 -32.24 -0.88
C GLU A 906 20.34 -33.75 -1.14
N GLU A 907 21.06 -34.14 -2.20
CA GLU A 907 21.62 -35.49 -2.30
C GLU A 907 22.89 -35.58 -1.43
N GLY A 908 22.90 -36.42 -0.39
CA GLY A 908 24.10 -36.55 0.44
C GLY A 908 24.01 -37.45 1.67
N ILE A 909 24.23 -38.75 1.48
CA ILE A 909 24.92 -39.66 2.43
C ILE A 909 24.33 -39.77 3.86
N GLU A 910 23.71 -40.91 4.16
CA GLU A 910 24.10 -41.68 5.35
C GLU A 910 23.92 -43.18 5.09
N ASP A 911 25.01 -43.96 5.18
CA ASP A 911 25.06 -45.36 4.76
C ASP A 911 25.58 -46.30 5.86
N SER A 912 24.67 -47.15 6.35
CA SER A 912 24.93 -48.39 7.10
C SER A 912 25.59 -48.30 8.51
N LYS A 913 24.88 -48.77 9.55
CA LYS A 913 25.17 -50.00 10.36
C LYS A 913 24.62 -49.96 11.80
N VAL A 914 24.20 -51.16 12.25
CA VAL A 914 23.71 -51.57 13.59
C VAL A 914 22.33 -51.04 13.97
#